data_AF-A0A1M4YI76-F1
#
_entry.id   AF-A0A1M4YI76-F1
#
_cell.length_a   1.000
_cell.length_b   1.000
_cell.length_c   1.000
_cell.angle_alpha   90.00
_cell.angle_beta   90.00
_cell.angle_gamma   90.00
#
_symmetry.space_group_name_H-M   'P 1'
#
loop_
_entity.id
_entity.type
_entity.pdbx_description
1 polymer ?
#
loop_
_entity_poly.entity_id
_entity_poly.type
_entity_poly.pdbx_seq_one_letter_code
_entity_poly.pdbx_strand_id
1 'polypeptide(L)'
;MKRPNIFLISFIILIFVILGIIVSFINILVDFQWFSDLHYFDVFFKKFLTQLTMGVPIFVLVFMVLCFYTNKIIRDYVNFAQDIIVKKNINIYRRLGIAISLLIALFITLYAATNWWNDLLFFVNSVDFNETDPIFHKDISFYMFKLPLFYDIYNLLIVFIPVIIVVVIIAYGLMYLSDKTRFYEISDRDGNLFKAIYNKDILIKAFKEVVLLGFIFFVLMGIGHYLKAFKLLYSTKGIVFGATYTDIHVSLQFYRALAIISFVAAILLLIGFYKKNIKYIVAAPAIIIILAAIMVITETAVQNLIVSPNELDKEKKYISYNIEYTKKAFGLDRVTEENYDMKKELTPKVLEENKATIDNIMINDYRPVKQAYNQLQAIRLYYKFNDIDIDRYTINGKYRQVFLAAREMDHESLSPQAKTWINLHLKYTHGYGVVMSLVNDVTPTGQPAMIIKNIPPSTDTDIKIDRPEIYFGELTNDYVIVNTKTGEFDYPSGDKNVQTNYKGTTGIPMTFINRVLFSIYTKDARILLSTDITKDSKIMIYRNIEQRVSKIAPFLLYDDDPYIVIDNGKLYWIIDAYTYSTNYPYSQPYRSMGINYIRNSVKVVVDAYNGDVKYYISDNNDPLIKVYSKIFPTLFRDIKEMPHGLKQHIRYPQFLFDIQAEVYKNYHMTDPQVFYNKEDAWDIAKEKFEDKIEYQESQYMIMRLPGESKEEFILMIPYTPATKANMVAWMAARMDGNDYGKLIVYKFPKNTIVYGPLQIENMIDQDPNISKELSLWNQQGSAVSRGNLLSIPIDDSMLYVEPLYIQSQNQNALPEVKRVIVAYKDQIVMEDTLKNALNKLFNLNTQQIPQQNAPSNTANDTQKQLIENAHETYQNAMEAVQKGNWSDFGKYMEELRKILDELNKSVKK
;
A
#
# COMPACT_ATOMS: atom_id res chain seq x y z
N MET A 1 13.76 -34.55 49.00
CA MET A 1 13.39 -33.63 47.89
C MET A 1 13.19 -32.23 48.46
N LYS A 2 14.09 -31.28 48.16
CA LYS A 2 14.01 -29.89 48.65
C LYS A 2 12.87 -29.17 47.89
N ARG A 3 11.93 -28.56 48.62
CA ARG A 3 10.86 -27.73 48.01
C ARG A 3 11.52 -26.63 47.17
N PRO A 4 11.13 -26.41 45.90
CA PRO A 4 11.64 -25.28 45.14
C PRO A 4 11.32 -24.00 45.91
N ASN A 5 12.29 -23.09 46.02
CA ASN A 5 12.13 -21.80 46.71
C ASN A 5 11.11 -20.93 45.93
N ILE A 6 9.83 -21.13 46.21
CA ILE A 6 8.71 -20.36 45.63
C ILE A 6 8.93 -18.85 45.81
N PHE A 7 9.59 -18.43 46.90
CA PHE A 7 10.00 -17.04 47.13
C PHE A 7 11.03 -16.52 46.12
N LEU A 8 12.06 -17.31 45.81
CA LEU A 8 13.09 -16.92 44.83
C LEU A 8 12.48 -16.83 43.42
N ILE A 9 11.62 -17.80 43.06
CA ILE A 9 10.89 -17.79 41.78
C ILE A 9 9.96 -16.57 41.70
N SER A 10 9.21 -16.26 42.76
CA SER A 10 8.30 -15.11 42.80
C SER A 10 9.06 -13.77 42.74
N PHE A 11 10.21 -13.67 43.40
CA PHE A 11 11.06 -12.48 43.36
C PHE A 11 11.67 -12.26 41.97
N ILE A 12 12.13 -13.31 41.32
CA ILE A 12 12.63 -13.26 39.94
C ILE A 12 11.52 -12.83 38.99
N ILE A 13 10.32 -13.40 39.10
CA ILE A 13 9.16 -13.00 38.29
C ILE A 13 8.83 -11.52 38.51
N LEU A 14 8.82 -11.05 39.75
CA LEU A 14 8.56 -9.63 40.07
C LEU A 14 9.59 -8.71 39.41
N ILE A 15 10.88 -9.07 39.45
CA ILE A 15 11.95 -8.32 38.77
C ILE A 15 11.71 -8.28 37.26
N PHE A 16 11.39 -9.41 36.62
CA PHE A 16 11.08 -9.45 35.19
C PHE A 16 9.86 -8.60 34.83
N VAL A 17 8.84 -8.57 35.69
CA VAL A 17 7.65 -7.71 35.50
C VAL A 17 8.03 -6.23 35.62
N ILE A 18 8.81 -5.84 36.64
CA ILE A 18 9.27 -4.46 36.82
C ILE A 18 10.14 -4.02 35.64
N LEU A 19 11.08 -4.87 35.21
CA LEU A 19 11.91 -4.62 34.03
C LEU A 19 11.05 -4.47 32.77
N GLY A 20 10.05 -5.32 32.58
CA GLY A 20 9.10 -5.21 31.47
C GLY A 20 8.33 -3.89 31.48
N ILE A 21 7.89 -3.42 32.65
CA ILE A 21 7.20 -2.13 32.80
C ILE A 21 8.15 -0.98 32.47
N ILE A 22 9.39 -1.02 32.97
CA ILE A 22 10.40 0.02 32.69
C ILE A 22 10.69 0.09 31.19
N VAL A 23 10.90 -1.04 30.52
CA VAL A 23 11.15 -1.09 29.07
C VAL A 23 9.96 -0.54 28.29
N SER A 24 8.73 -0.91 28.67
CA SER A 24 7.52 -0.38 28.04
C SER A 24 7.39 1.14 28.21
N PHE A 25 7.66 1.63 29.43
CA PHE A 25 7.63 3.06 29.72
C PHE A 25 8.70 3.84 28.92
N ILE A 26 9.89 3.26 28.75
CA ILE A 26 10.96 3.85 27.93
C ILE A 26 10.53 3.97 26.46
N ASN A 27 9.92 2.94 25.89
CA ASN A 27 9.41 3.00 24.52
C ASN A 27 8.38 4.13 24.33
N ILE A 28 7.47 4.29 25.29
CA ILE A 28 6.48 5.38 25.28
C ILE A 28 7.16 6.76 25.34
N LEU A 29 8.20 6.91 26.16
CA LEU A 29 8.95 8.16 26.26
C LEU A 29 9.75 8.48 24.99
N VAL A 30 10.36 7.47 24.36
CA VAL A 30 11.05 7.61 23.07
C VAL A 30 10.06 8.06 21.99
N ASP A 31 8.94 7.35 21.86
CA ASP A 31 7.89 7.71 20.91
C ASP A 31 7.39 9.14 21.18
N PHE A 32 7.14 9.49 22.44
CA PHE A 32 6.74 10.84 22.83
C PHE A 32 7.73 11.91 22.36
N GLN A 33 9.03 11.70 22.60
CA GLN A 33 10.07 12.65 22.17
C GLN A 33 10.12 12.76 20.65
N TRP A 34 9.97 11.64 19.95
CA TRP A 34 10.00 11.60 18.49
C TRP A 34 8.79 12.26 17.83
N PHE A 35 7.58 12.00 18.33
CA PHE A 35 6.36 12.68 17.86
C PHE A 35 6.39 14.18 18.17
N SER A 36 7.03 14.57 19.28
CA SER A 36 7.22 15.99 19.62
C SER A 36 8.19 16.70 18.67
N ASP A 37 9.27 16.02 18.24
CA ASP A 37 10.25 16.54 17.27
C ASP A 37 9.59 16.83 15.91
N LEU A 38 8.64 15.98 15.51
CA LEU A 38 7.90 16.10 14.24
C LEU A 38 6.60 16.92 14.32
N HIS A 39 6.28 17.49 15.48
CA HIS A 39 5.04 18.24 15.72
C HIS A 39 3.73 17.44 15.51
N TYR A 40 3.74 16.11 15.69
CA TYR A 40 2.56 15.23 15.58
C TYR A 40 2.04 14.72 16.94
N PHE A 41 2.23 15.50 18.01
CA PHE A 41 1.85 15.15 19.38
C PHE A 41 0.38 14.75 19.54
N ASP A 42 -0.53 15.45 18.86
CA ASP A 42 -1.98 15.20 18.95
C ASP A 42 -2.34 13.79 18.48
N VAL A 43 -1.64 13.29 17.45
CA VAL A 43 -1.88 11.96 16.88
C VAL A 43 -1.49 10.87 17.88
N PHE A 44 -0.33 11.04 18.53
CA PHE A 44 0.17 10.11 19.55
C PHE A 44 -0.80 9.98 20.74
N PHE A 45 -1.31 11.09 21.28
CA PHE A 45 -2.21 11.05 22.42
C PHE A 45 -3.66 10.73 22.06
N LYS A 46 -4.07 10.84 20.79
CA LYS A 46 -5.47 10.64 20.40
C LYS A 46 -6.00 9.28 20.81
N LYS A 47 -5.25 8.21 20.55
CA LYS A 47 -5.62 6.84 20.96
C LYS A 47 -5.79 6.75 22.47
N PHE A 48 -4.78 7.16 23.23
CA PHE A 48 -4.79 7.08 24.69
C PHE A 48 -5.93 7.91 25.32
N LEU A 49 -6.13 9.15 24.84
CA LEU A 49 -7.20 10.03 25.33
C LEU A 49 -8.57 9.44 25.01
N THR A 50 -8.75 8.88 23.82
CA THR A 50 -10.02 8.21 23.43
C THR A 50 -10.29 7.01 24.33
N GLN A 51 -9.28 6.16 24.53
CA GLN A 51 -9.36 4.98 25.41
C GLN A 51 -9.74 5.37 26.84
N LEU A 52 -9.20 6.47 27.37
CA LEU A 52 -9.57 6.97 28.70
C LEU A 52 -10.99 7.56 28.72
N THR A 53 -11.34 8.36 27.71
CA THR A 53 -12.64 9.04 27.59
C THR A 53 -13.79 8.03 27.52
N MET A 54 -13.60 6.89 26.83
CA MET A 54 -14.60 5.81 26.80
C MET A 54 -14.46 4.83 27.96
N GLY A 55 -13.22 4.56 28.38
CA GLY A 55 -12.90 3.54 29.37
C GLY A 55 -13.41 3.93 30.75
N VAL A 56 -13.26 5.19 31.16
CA VAL A 56 -13.73 5.62 32.49
C VAL A 56 -15.25 5.47 32.66
N PRO A 57 -16.12 5.95 31.74
CA PRO A 57 -17.56 5.71 31.82
C PRO A 57 -17.94 4.22 31.81
N ILE A 58 -17.32 3.42 30.93
CA ILE A 58 -17.58 1.97 30.84
C ILE A 58 -17.17 1.28 32.15
N PHE A 59 -15.99 1.61 32.69
CA PHE A 59 -15.51 1.07 33.95
C PHE A 59 -16.46 1.38 35.09
N VAL A 60 -16.87 2.65 35.24
CA VAL A 60 -17.79 3.06 36.29
C VAL A 60 -19.11 2.32 36.16
N LEU A 61 -19.67 2.21 34.94
CA LEU A 61 -20.93 1.50 34.69
C LEU A 61 -20.81 0.00 35.02
N VAL A 62 -19.82 -0.69 34.47
CA VAL A 62 -19.61 -2.14 34.68
C VAL A 62 -19.30 -2.43 36.14
N PHE A 63 -18.46 -1.61 36.77
CA PHE A 63 -18.13 -1.74 38.20
C PHE A 63 -19.35 -1.55 39.08
N MET A 64 -20.20 -0.54 38.81
CA MET A 64 -21.45 -0.34 39.56
C MET A 64 -22.38 -1.55 39.44
N VAL A 65 -22.55 -2.09 38.23
CA VAL A 65 -23.39 -3.29 38.00
C VAL A 65 -22.82 -4.50 38.74
N LEU A 66 -21.53 -4.77 38.64
CA LEU A 66 -20.88 -5.91 39.30
C LEU A 66 -20.90 -5.77 40.83
N CYS A 67 -20.62 -4.57 41.36
CA CYS A 67 -20.73 -4.29 42.79
C CYS A 67 -22.16 -4.44 43.30
N PHE A 68 -23.16 -4.01 42.54
CA PHE A 68 -24.56 -4.21 42.89
C PHE A 68 -24.89 -5.71 43.01
N TYR A 69 -24.53 -6.50 41.99
CA TYR A 69 -24.81 -7.95 41.99
C TYR A 69 -24.02 -8.71 43.08
N THR A 70 -22.73 -8.45 43.23
CA THR A 70 -21.91 -9.13 44.26
C THR A 70 -22.37 -8.76 45.67
N ASN A 71 -22.66 -7.49 45.95
CA ASN A 71 -23.16 -7.06 47.26
C ASN A 71 -24.56 -7.64 47.56
N LYS A 72 -25.42 -7.75 46.55
CA LYS A 72 -26.73 -8.41 46.67
C LYS A 72 -26.58 -9.89 47.02
N ILE A 73 -25.75 -10.63 46.28
CA ILE A 73 -25.43 -12.04 46.52
C ILE A 73 -24.88 -12.24 47.96
N ILE A 74 -23.93 -11.40 48.39
CA ILE A 74 -23.36 -11.46 49.74
C ILE A 74 -24.41 -11.17 50.82
N ARG A 75 -25.26 -10.15 50.61
CA ARG A 75 -26.35 -9.82 51.54
C ARG A 75 -27.33 -10.98 51.67
N ASP A 76 -27.69 -11.61 50.56
CA ASP A 76 -28.57 -12.77 50.56
C ASP A 76 -27.93 -13.97 51.28
N TYR A 77 -26.64 -14.25 51.06
CA TYR A 77 -25.92 -15.28 51.80
C TYR A 77 -25.95 -15.05 53.31
N VAL A 78 -25.68 -13.83 53.77
CA VAL A 78 -25.67 -13.49 55.20
C VAL A 78 -27.06 -13.56 55.83
N ASN A 79 -28.10 -13.17 55.08
CA ASN A 79 -29.48 -13.28 55.54
C ASN A 79 -29.89 -14.75 55.73
N PHE A 80 -29.43 -15.65 54.86
CA PHE A 80 -29.74 -17.08 54.93
C PHE A 80 -28.81 -17.87 55.86
N ALA A 81 -27.61 -17.36 56.14
CA ALA A 81 -26.68 -18.02 57.05
C ALA A 81 -27.22 -18.03 58.50
N GLN A 82 -27.21 -19.19 59.13
CA GLN A 82 -27.51 -19.34 60.56
C GLN A 82 -26.26 -19.13 61.45
N ASP A 83 -25.07 -19.15 60.85
CA ASP A 83 -23.78 -18.97 61.52
C ASP A 83 -23.51 -17.51 61.92
N ILE A 84 -23.30 -17.27 63.23
CA ILE A 84 -22.97 -15.96 63.82
C ILE A 84 -21.63 -15.43 63.27
N ILE A 85 -20.67 -16.30 62.98
CA ILE A 85 -19.35 -15.92 62.45
C ILE A 85 -19.48 -15.31 61.05
N VAL A 86 -20.36 -15.88 60.21
CA VAL A 86 -20.64 -15.34 58.86
C VAL A 86 -21.29 -13.96 58.96
N LYS A 87 -22.24 -13.77 59.89
CA LYS A 87 -22.89 -12.47 60.11
C LYS A 87 -21.89 -11.41 60.61
N LYS A 88 -20.98 -11.79 61.51
CA LYS A 88 -19.93 -10.90 62.05
C LYS A 88 -18.90 -10.50 60.98
N ASN A 89 -18.63 -11.36 60.01
CA ASN A 89 -17.60 -11.16 58.98
C ASN A 89 -18.13 -10.59 57.64
N ILE A 90 -19.38 -10.09 57.57
CA ILE A 90 -19.98 -9.53 56.34
C ILE A 90 -19.10 -8.49 55.64
N ASN A 91 -18.40 -7.65 56.41
CA ASN A 91 -17.53 -6.61 55.87
C ASN A 91 -16.32 -7.17 55.09
N ILE A 92 -15.81 -8.34 55.49
CA ILE A 92 -14.71 -9.03 54.79
C ILE A 92 -15.20 -9.54 53.43
N TYR A 93 -16.35 -10.21 53.41
CA TYR A 93 -16.95 -10.70 52.17
C TYR A 93 -17.33 -9.56 51.22
N ARG A 94 -17.88 -8.46 51.74
CA ARG A 94 -18.20 -7.26 50.94
C ARG A 94 -16.95 -6.63 50.33
N ARG A 95 -15.86 -6.50 51.09
CA ARG A 95 -14.57 -6.01 50.57
C ARG A 95 -14.01 -6.93 49.48
N LEU A 96 -14.10 -8.25 49.68
CA LEU A 96 -13.68 -9.23 48.67
C LEU A 96 -14.53 -9.15 47.40
N GLY A 97 -15.86 -9.02 47.53
CA GLY A 97 -16.78 -8.84 46.39
C GLY A 97 -16.52 -7.55 45.61
N ILE A 98 -16.21 -6.46 46.31
CA ILE A 98 -15.78 -5.20 45.69
C ILE A 98 -14.44 -5.39 44.96
N ALA A 99 -13.46 -6.06 45.57
CA ALA A 99 -12.17 -6.32 44.94
C ALA A 99 -12.29 -7.18 43.68
N ILE A 100 -13.11 -8.23 43.71
CA ILE A 100 -13.39 -9.07 42.53
C ILE A 100 -14.13 -8.26 41.45
N SER A 101 -15.13 -7.46 41.84
CA SER A 101 -15.87 -6.59 40.91
C SER A 101 -14.95 -5.58 40.24
N LEU A 102 -14.01 -5.00 41.00
CA LEU A 102 -13.01 -4.07 40.50
C LEU A 102 -12.12 -4.73 39.44
N LEU A 103 -11.60 -5.93 39.74
CA LEU A 103 -10.72 -6.66 38.82
C LEU A 103 -11.44 -7.05 37.52
N ILE A 104 -12.67 -7.56 37.61
CA ILE A 104 -13.46 -7.96 36.43
C ILE A 104 -13.87 -6.72 35.62
N ALA A 105 -14.32 -5.64 36.27
CA ALA A 105 -14.66 -4.39 35.60
C ALA A 105 -13.45 -3.79 34.86
N LEU A 106 -12.27 -3.82 35.49
CA LEU A 106 -11.03 -3.38 34.89
C LEU A 106 -10.71 -4.21 33.64
N PHE A 107 -10.79 -5.53 33.71
CA PHE A 107 -10.52 -6.41 32.57
C PHE A 107 -11.48 -6.15 31.38
N ILE A 108 -12.78 -6.08 31.64
CA ILE A 108 -13.79 -5.80 30.61
C ILE A 108 -13.57 -4.42 29.98
N THR A 109 -13.27 -3.42 30.79
CA THR A 109 -13.01 -2.06 30.30
C THR A 109 -11.75 -2.00 29.47
N LEU A 110 -10.66 -2.64 29.91
CA LEU A 110 -9.41 -2.68 29.14
C LEU A 110 -9.63 -3.37 27.79
N TYR A 111 -10.41 -4.45 27.75
CA TYR A 111 -10.80 -5.10 26.50
C TYR A 111 -11.58 -4.15 25.59
N ALA A 112 -12.64 -3.50 26.11
CA ALA A 112 -13.47 -2.58 25.32
C ALA A 112 -12.66 -1.37 24.83
N ALA A 113 -11.90 -0.71 25.69
CA ALA A 113 -11.06 0.44 25.34
C ALA A 113 -9.99 0.08 24.31
N THR A 114 -9.40 -1.11 24.40
CA THR A 114 -8.36 -1.53 23.44
C THR A 114 -8.93 -1.81 22.05
N ASN A 115 -10.15 -2.34 21.96
CA ASN A 115 -10.72 -2.80 20.69
C ASN A 115 -11.66 -1.80 20.02
N TRP A 116 -12.47 -1.04 20.77
CA TRP A 116 -13.56 -0.23 20.19
C TRP A 116 -13.23 1.26 20.03
N TRP A 117 -12.02 1.69 20.40
CA TRP A 117 -11.64 3.11 20.35
C TRP A 117 -11.74 3.68 18.92
N ASN A 118 -11.37 2.89 17.90
CA ASN A 118 -11.51 3.27 16.49
C ASN A 118 -12.99 3.44 16.09
N ASP A 119 -13.81 2.45 16.41
CA ASP A 119 -15.23 2.44 16.08
C ASP A 119 -15.98 3.57 16.77
N LEU A 120 -15.60 3.92 18.00
CA LEU A 120 -16.12 5.09 18.69
C LEU A 120 -15.74 6.40 18.00
N LEU A 121 -14.48 6.54 17.55
CA LEU A 121 -14.03 7.72 16.82
C LEU A 121 -14.76 7.87 15.50
N PHE A 122 -14.96 6.78 14.76
CA PHE A 122 -15.75 6.77 13.53
C PHE A 122 -17.21 7.11 13.78
N PHE A 123 -17.83 6.55 14.83
CA PHE A 123 -19.20 6.87 15.21
C PHE A 123 -19.39 8.37 15.48
N VAL A 124 -18.54 8.96 16.34
CA VAL A 124 -18.63 10.36 16.76
C VAL A 124 -18.31 11.33 15.63
N ASN A 125 -17.33 11.01 14.77
CA ASN A 125 -16.85 11.89 13.72
C ASN A 125 -17.47 11.59 12.34
N SER A 126 -18.46 10.70 12.29
CA SER A 126 -19.06 10.22 11.04
C SER A 126 -19.48 11.36 10.09
N VAL A 127 -19.34 11.07 8.80
CA VAL A 127 -19.73 11.93 7.68
C VAL A 127 -20.59 11.07 6.74
N ASP A 128 -21.64 11.65 6.19
CA ASP A 128 -22.51 10.95 5.26
C ASP A 128 -21.81 10.75 3.90
N PHE A 129 -22.06 9.60 3.28
CA PHE A 129 -21.61 9.32 1.92
C PHE A 129 -22.50 10.03 0.88
N ASN A 130 -23.72 10.41 1.28
CA ASN A 130 -24.81 10.85 0.39
C ASN A 130 -25.23 9.76 -0.61
N GLU A 131 -24.99 8.51 -0.24
CA GLU A 131 -25.33 7.32 -1.00
C GLU A 131 -26.02 6.38 -0.03
N THR A 132 -27.21 5.88 -0.39
CA THR A 132 -28.00 5.02 0.50
C THR A 132 -28.02 3.60 -0.01
N ASP A 133 -28.06 2.61 0.88
CA ASP A 133 -28.25 1.21 0.49
C ASP A 133 -29.66 0.98 -0.11
N PRO A 134 -29.81 0.00 -1.02
CA PRO A 134 -31.03 -0.16 -1.79
C PRO A 134 -32.13 -0.98 -1.08
N ILE A 135 -31.86 -1.50 0.12
CA ILE A 135 -32.78 -2.40 0.87
C ILE A 135 -33.37 -1.70 2.10
N PHE A 136 -32.52 -1.02 2.88
CA PHE A 136 -32.87 -0.36 4.14
C PHE A 136 -32.88 1.17 4.03
N HIS A 137 -32.42 1.73 2.90
CA HIS A 137 -32.36 3.17 2.64
C HIS A 137 -31.57 3.93 3.71
N LYS A 138 -30.50 3.32 4.22
CA LYS A 138 -29.53 3.91 5.14
C LYS A 138 -28.32 4.38 4.36
N ASP A 139 -27.81 5.56 4.72
CA ASP A 139 -26.57 6.05 4.16
C ASP A 139 -25.42 5.06 4.43
N ILE A 140 -24.48 4.93 3.49
CA ILE A 140 -23.33 4.01 3.62
C ILE A 140 -22.50 4.30 4.88
N SER A 141 -22.49 5.53 5.38
CA SER A 141 -21.87 5.89 6.67
C SER A 141 -22.42 5.08 7.85
N PHE A 142 -23.68 4.65 7.82
CA PHE A 142 -24.24 3.79 8.85
C PHE A 142 -23.47 2.48 8.92
N TYR A 143 -23.18 1.88 7.77
CA TYR A 143 -22.50 0.60 7.63
C TYR A 143 -21.00 0.71 7.94
N MET A 144 -20.35 1.75 7.41
CA MET A 144 -18.91 1.92 7.57
C MET A 144 -18.48 2.46 8.94
N PHE A 145 -19.29 3.33 9.56
CA PHE A 145 -18.89 4.07 10.76
C PHE A 145 -19.71 3.79 12.02
N LYS A 146 -20.98 3.39 11.90
CA LYS A 146 -21.89 3.29 13.06
C LYS A 146 -22.21 1.85 13.46
N LEU A 147 -22.47 0.99 12.48
CA LEU A 147 -22.84 -0.41 12.66
C LEU A 147 -21.75 -1.23 13.39
N PRO A 148 -20.44 -1.04 13.16
CA PRO A 148 -19.39 -1.75 13.89
C PRO A 148 -19.49 -1.56 15.42
N LEU A 149 -19.63 -0.31 15.89
CA LEU A 149 -19.78 0.00 17.31
C LEU A 149 -21.03 -0.64 17.93
N PHE A 150 -22.15 -0.67 17.21
CA PHE A 150 -23.36 -1.33 17.68
C PHE A 150 -23.16 -2.84 17.83
N TYR A 151 -22.42 -3.46 16.91
CA TYR A 151 -22.06 -4.87 17.01
C TYR A 151 -21.11 -5.16 18.15
N ASP A 152 -20.11 -4.31 18.37
CA ASP A 152 -19.18 -4.43 19.47
C ASP A 152 -19.90 -4.42 20.83
N ILE A 153 -20.76 -3.42 21.04
CA ILE A 153 -21.59 -3.32 22.25
C ILE A 153 -22.49 -4.55 22.40
N TYR A 154 -23.17 -4.96 21.32
CA TYR A 154 -24.02 -6.15 21.34
C TYR A 154 -23.25 -7.44 21.67
N ASN A 155 -22.09 -7.66 21.04
CA ASN A 155 -21.27 -8.85 21.22
C ASN A 155 -20.74 -8.96 22.65
N LEU A 156 -20.38 -7.84 23.28
CA LEU A 156 -20.02 -7.85 24.70
C LEU A 156 -21.22 -8.23 25.57
N LEU A 157 -22.37 -7.57 25.38
CA LEU A 157 -23.54 -7.77 26.23
C LEU A 157 -24.13 -9.18 26.11
N ILE A 158 -24.21 -9.73 24.89
CA ILE A 158 -24.78 -11.07 24.67
C ILE A 158 -23.93 -12.19 25.28
N VAL A 159 -22.62 -11.98 25.46
CA VAL A 159 -21.71 -12.91 26.16
C VAL A 159 -21.71 -12.66 27.66
N PHE A 160 -21.69 -11.39 28.08
CA PHE A 160 -21.59 -10.99 29.48
C PHE A 160 -22.81 -11.42 30.31
N ILE A 161 -24.02 -11.28 29.76
CA ILE A 161 -25.25 -11.63 30.49
C ILE A 161 -25.33 -13.13 30.84
N PRO A 162 -25.11 -14.09 29.91
CA PRO A 162 -25.01 -15.51 30.25
C PRO A 162 -23.95 -15.84 31.29
N VAL A 163 -22.77 -15.19 31.23
CA VAL A 163 -21.72 -15.39 32.23
C VAL A 163 -22.22 -14.98 33.62
N ILE A 164 -22.91 -13.85 33.75
CA ILE A 164 -23.53 -13.44 35.02
C ILE A 164 -24.58 -14.48 35.45
N ILE A 165 -25.42 -14.99 34.54
CA ILE A 165 -26.41 -16.03 34.85
C ILE A 165 -25.73 -17.26 35.46
N VAL A 166 -24.64 -17.74 34.85
CA VAL A 166 -23.87 -18.89 35.35
C VAL A 166 -23.27 -18.59 36.72
N VAL A 167 -22.66 -17.40 36.91
CA VAL A 167 -22.11 -16.97 38.20
C VAL A 167 -23.21 -16.93 39.28
N VAL A 168 -24.39 -16.41 38.96
CA VAL A 168 -25.56 -16.39 39.85
C VAL A 168 -25.97 -17.83 40.20
N ILE A 169 -26.12 -18.71 39.21
CA ILE A 169 -26.50 -20.12 39.45
C ILE A 169 -25.48 -20.82 40.36
N ILE A 170 -24.17 -20.66 40.08
CA ILE A 170 -23.10 -21.25 40.89
C ILE A 170 -23.12 -20.66 42.31
N ALA A 171 -23.19 -19.34 42.44
CA ALA A 171 -23.18 -18.68 43.75
C ALA A 171 -24.36 -19.15 44.61
N TYR A 172 -25.59 -19.08 44.10
CA TYR A 172 -26.77 -19.54 44.85
C TYR A 172 -26.82 -21.06 45.04
N GLY A 173 -26.27 -21.85 44.10
CA GLY A 173 -26.13 -23.30 44.24
C GLY A 173 -25.17 -23.67 45.37
N LEU A 174 -24.02 -23.03 45.44
CA LEU A 174 -23.07 -23.16 46.56
C LEU A 174 -23.71 -22.71 47.88
N MET A 175 -24.50 -21.64 47.87
CA MET A 175 -25.26 -21.21 49.06
C MET A 175 -26.30 -22.23 49.50
N TYR A 176 -26.98 -22.89 48.57
CA TYR A 176 -27.98 -23.92 48.86
C TYR A 176 -27.35 -25.20 49.43
N LEU A 177 -26.17 -25.58 48.93
CA LEU A 177 -25.43 -26.76 49.39
C LEU A 177 -24.71 -26.54 50.73
N SER A 178 -24.37 -25.29 51.05
CA SER A 178 -23.64 -24.90 52.26
C SER A 178 -24.36 -25.36 53.53
N ASP A 179 -23.63 -25.99 54.46
CA ASP A 179 -24.18 -26.37 55.76
C ASP A 179 -24.61 -25.17 56.61
N LYS A 180 -24.04 -23.98 56.33
CA LYS A 180 -24.27 -22.75 57.10
C LYS A 180 -25.62 -22.11 56.84
N THR A 181 -26.35 -22.53 55.82
CA THR A 181 -27.64 -21.96 55.38
C THR A 181 -28.81 -22.94 55.54
N ARG A 182 -28.54 -24.13 56.11
CA ARG A 182 -29.56 -25.15 56.40
C ARG A 182 -30.35 -24.80 57.65
N PHE A 183 -31.63 -25.18 57.67
CA PHE A 183 -32.44 -25.21 58.89
C PHE A 183 -32.32 -26.57 59.55
N TYR A 184 -32.39 -26.63 60.87
CA TYR A 184 -32.50 -27.88 61.63
C TYR A 184 -33.87 -27.92 62.29
N GLU A 185 -34.72 -28.88 61.90
CA GLU A 185 -36.02 -29.11 62.52
C GLU A 185 -35.87 -30.17 63.61
N ILE A 186 -36.42 -29.91 64.80
CA ILE A 186 -36.46 -30.84 65.93
C ILE A 186 -37.72 -31.69 65.77
N SER A 187 -37.59 -33.00 65.55
CA SER A 187 -38.77 -33.90 65.55
C SER A 187 -39.06 -34.38 66.97
N ASP A 188 -40.28 -34.12 67.45
CA ASP A 188 -40.76 -34.45 68.81
C ASP A 188 -41.24 -35.91 68.95
N ARG A 189 -40.90 -36.79 68.01
CA ARG A 189 -41.16 -38.23 68.09
C ARG A 189 -39.84 -38.98 67.90
N ASP A 190 -39.35 -39.49 69.03
CA ASP A 190 -38.09 -40.23 69.23
C ASP A 190 -36.82 -39.37 69.14
N GLY A 191 -36.25 -39.08 70.32
CA GLY A 191 -35.11 -38.20 70.50
C GLY A 191 -33.85 -38.62 69.72
N ASN A 192 -33.14 -37.59 69.25
CA ASN A 192 -31.81 -37.59 68.63
C ASN A 192 -31.72 -37.86 67.11
N LEU A 193 -32.57 -37.24 66.28
CA LEU A 193 -32.28 -37.08 64.86
C LEU A 193 -32.50 -35.63 64.38
N PHE A 194 -31.42 -34.85 64.27
CA PHE A 194 -31.44 -33.54 63.61
C PHE A 194 -31.61 -33.74 62.10
N LYS A 195 -32.79 -33.45 61.56
CA LYS A 195 -33.00 -33.47 60.10
C LYS A 195 -32.66 -32.09 59.54
N ALA A 196 -31.57 -32.02 58.78
CA ALA A 196 -31.20 -30.80 58.07
C ALA A 196 -32.17 -30.56 56.89
N ILE A 197 -32.83 -29.41 56.87
CA ILE A 197 -33.77 -28.98 55.84
C ILE A 197 -33.13 -27.86 55.01
N TYR A 198 -33.09 -28.07 53.70
CA TYR A 198 -32.58 -27.08 52.77
C TYR A 198 -33.52 -25.88 52.64
N ASN A 199 -32.95 -24.69 52.68
CA ASN A 199 -33.71 -23.45 52.54
C ASN A 199 -34.16 -23.21 51.09
N LYS A 200 -35.43 -23.52 50.80
CA LYS A 200 -36.02 -23.36 49.47
C LYS A 200 -36.12 -21.89 49.01
N ASP A 201 -36.06 -20.92 49.92
CA ASP A 201 -36.11 -19.49 49.57
C ASP A 201 -34.85 -19.03 48.81
N ILE A 202 -33.72 -19.71 49.01
CA ILE A 202 -32.48 -19.49 48.25
C ILE A 202 -32.73 -19.76 46.76
N LEU A 203 -33.40 -20.87 46.45
CA LEU A 203 -33.73 -21.25 45.08
C LEU A 203 -34.74 -20.28 44.46
N ILE A 204 -35.72 -19.80 45.23
CA ILE A 204 -36.71 -18.81 44.75
C ILE A 204 -36.03 -17.47 44.40
N LYS A 205 -35.09 -16.99 45.23
CA LYS A 205 -34.31 -15.78 44.92
C LYS A 205 -33.41 -15.97 43.72
N ALA A 206 -32.66 -17.08 43.67
CA ALA A 206 -31.82 -17.42 42.52
C ALA A 206 -32.63 -17.44 41.22
N PHE A 207 -33.79 -18.08 41.25
CA PHE A 207 -34.69 -18.16 40.11
C PHE A 207 -35.20 -16.79 39.67
N LYS A 208 -35.55 -15.89 40.60
CA LYS A 208 -35.94 -14.52 40.26
C LYS A 208 -34.84 -13.75 39.54
N GLU A 209 -33.58 -13.88 39.98
CA GLU A 209 -32.44 -13.23 39.32
C GLU A 209 -32.17 -13.81 37.93
N VAL A 210 -32.21 -15.14 37.79
CA VAL A 210 -32.05 -15.82 36.50
C VAL A 210 -33.18 -15.41 35.54
N VAL A 211 -34.40 -15.24 36.03
CA VAL A 211 -35.53 -14.76 35.23
C VAL A 211 -35.32 -13.32 34.77
N LEU A 212 -34.86 -12.41 35.65
CA LEU A 212 -34.56 -11.02 35.27
C LEU A 212 -33.44 -10.94 34.23
N LEU A 213 -32.33 -11.66 34.44
CA LEU A 213 -31.21 -11.71 33.49
C LEU A 213 -31.62 -12.40 32.18
N GLY A 214 -32.45 -13.44 32.26
CA GLY A 214 -33.05 -14.11 31.11
C GLY A 214 -33.93 -13.17 30.29
N PHE A 215 -34.74 -12.33 30.94
CA PHE A 215 -35.51 -11.27 30.25
C PHE A 215 -34.59 -10.34 29.47
N ILE A 216 -33.53 -9.82 30.10
CA ILE A 216 -32.53 -8.94 29.44
C ILE A 216 -31.86 -9.68 28.28
N PHE A 217 -31.50 -10.95 28.48
CA PHE A 217 -30.90 -11.80 27.45
C PHE A 217 -31.80 -11.96 26.22
N PHE A 218 -33.09 -12.25 26.41
CA PHE A 218 -34.05 -12.36 25.31
C PHE A 218 -34.28 -11.02 24.60
N VAL A 219 -34.32 -9.91 25.33
CA VAL A 219 -34.36 -8.56 24.74
C VAL A 219 -33.13 -8.29 23.87
N LEU A 220 -31.93 -8.61 24.39
CA LEU A 220 -30.68 -8.47 23.64
C LEU A 220 -30.66 -9.36 22.40
N MET A 221 -31.12 -10.61 22.49
CA MET A 221 -31.26 -11.47 21.30
C MET A 221 -32.16 -10.83 20.24
N GLY A 222 -33.26 -10.20 20.65
CA GLY A 222 -34.13 -9.47 19.74
C GLY A 222 -33.42 -8.34 18.98
N ILE A 223 -32.65 -7.52 19.70
CA ILE A 223 -31.78 -6.48 19.12
C ILE A 223 -30.72 -7.11 18.20
N GLY A 224 -30.13 -8.23 18.61
CA GLY A 224 -29.14 -8.96 17.83
C GLY A 224 -29.67 -9.43 16.48
N HIS A 225 -30.88 -9.96 16.43
CA HIS A 225 -31.55 -10.35 15.18
C HIS A 225 -31.86 -9.14 14.30
N TYR A 226 -32.29 -8.02 14.89
CA TYR A 226 -32.45 -6.76 14.15
C TYR A 226 -31.12 -6.29 13.54
N LEU A 227 -30.02 -6.30 14.30
CA LEU A 227 -28.71 -5.95 13.77
C LEU A 227 -28.28 -6.90 12.65
N LYS A 228 -28.44 -8.22 12.83
CA LYS A 228 -28.12 -9.25 11.82
C LYS A 228 -28.79 -9.03 10.47
N ALA A 229 -29.94 -8.35 10.43
CA ALA A 229 -30.59 -7.98 9.17
C ALA A 229 -29.68 -7.12 8.28
N PHE A 230 -28.92 -6.18 8.85
CA PHE A 230 -28.01 -5.32 8.09
C PHE A 230 -26.79 -6.09 7.55
N LYS A 231 -26.36 -7.15 8.23
CA LYS A 231 -25.27 -8.02 7.77
C LYS A 231 -25.60 -8.82 6.51
N LEU A 232 -26.87 -8.93 6.13
CA LEU A 232 -27.27 -9.59 4.89
C LEU A 232 -26.66 -8.90 3.65
N LEU A 233 -26.36 -7.60 3.73
CA LEU A 233 -25.72 -6.86 2.63
C LEU A 233 -24.25 -7.24 2.39
N TYR A 234 -23.69 -8.14 3.22
CA TYR A 234 -22.34 -8.68 3.10
C TYR A 234 -22.35 -10.20 2.88
N SER A 235 -23.48 -10.74 2.41
CA SER A 235 -23.64 -12.17 2.18
C SER A 235 -22.67 -12.66 1.08
N THR A 236 -22.05 -13.81 1.32
CA THR A 236 -21.17 -14.52 0.38
C THR A 236 -21.84 -15.77 -0.20
N LYS A 237 -23.14 -15.96 0.07
CA LYS A 237 -23.87 -17.18 -0.32
C LYS A 237 -24.22 -17.21 -1.82
N GLY A 238 -24.30 -16.06 -2.48
CA GLY A 238 -24.71 -15.92 -3.88
C GLY A 238 -23.54 -15.93 -4.86
N ILE A 239 -23.86 -15.76 -6.15
CA ILE A 239 -22.90 -15.62 -7.25
C ILE A 239 -22.03 -14.37 -7.08
N VAL A 240 -22.61 -13.34 -6.49
CA VAL A 240 -21.97 -12.06 -6.20
C VAL A 240 -22.02 -11.77 -4.71
N PHE A 241 -21.12 -10.90 -4.25
CA PHE A 241 -21.13 -10.41 -2.89
C PHE A 241 -22.31 -9.46 -2.65
N GLY A 242 -23.07 -9.69 -1.58
CA GLY A 242 -24.24 -8.90 -1.22
C GLY A 242 -25.49 -9.74 -0.98
N ALA A 243 -26.57 -9.10 -0.54
CA ALA A 243 -27.79 -9.82 -0.20
C ALA A 243 -28.44 -10.44 -1.44
N THR A 244 -28.74 -11.74 -1.38
CA THR A 244 -29.39 -12.52 -2.44
C THR A 244 -30.92 -12.45 -2.37
N TYR A 245 -31.62 -13.04 -3.34
CA TYR A 245 -33.08 -13.19 -3.31
C TYR A 245 -33.55 -13.91 -2.04
N THR A 246 -32.90 -15.02 -1.70
CA THR A 246 -33.21 -15.81 -0.51
C THR A 246 -32.96 -15.00 0.77
N ASP A 247 -31.86 -14.25 0.83
CA ASP A 247 -31.56 -13.42 2.01
C ASP A 247 -32.65 -12.36 2.26
N ILE A 248 -33.16 -11.72 1.21
CA ILE A 248 -34.15 -10.64 1.34
C ILE A 248 -35.58 -11.14 1.54
N HIS A 249 -35.99 -12.20 0.83
CA HIS A 249 -37.37 -12.70 0.91
C HIS A 249 -37.58 -13.69 2.05
N VAL A 250 -36.51 -14.35 2.51
CA VAL A 250 -36.56 -15.35 3.59
C VAL A 250 -35.83 -14.83 4.82
N SER A 251 -34.51 -14.73 4.77
CA SER A 251 -33.69 -14.49 5.97
C SER A 251 -34.04 -13.19 6.69
N LEU A 252 -34.26 -12.11 5.94
CA LEU A 252 -34.67 -10.82 6.48
C LEU A 252 -36.01 -10.90 7.22
N GLN A 253 -36.99 -11.62 6.66
CA GLN A 253 -38.30 -11.78 7.30
C GLN A 253 -38.20 -12.62 8.56
N PHE A 254 -37.40 -13.69 8.54
CA PHE A 254 -37.13 -14.48 9.74
C PHE A 254 -36.37 -13.69 10.80
N TYR A 255 -35.38 -12.87 10.44
CA TYR A 255 -34.70 -12.00 11.40
C TYR A 255 -35.65 -10.98 12.03
N ARG A 256 -36.56 -10.39 11.26
CA ARG A 256 -37.62 -9.51 11.80
C ARG A 256 -38.56 -10.27 12.74
N ALA A 257 -38.99 -11.47 12.36
CA ALA A 257 -39.85 -12.32 13.20
C ALA A 257 -39.15 -12.77 14.48
N LEU A 258 -37.91 -13.23 14.40
CA LEU A 258 -37.07 -13.63 15.54
C LEU A 258 -36.80 -12.44 16.46
N ALA A 259 -36.63 -11.23 15.92
CA ALA A 259 -36.50 -10.03 16.73
C ALA A 259 -37.74 -9.83 17.61
N ILE A 260 -38.93 -9.80 16.99
CA ILE A 260 -40.22 -9.64 17.70
C ILE A 260 -40.46 -10.78 18.69
N ILE A 261 -40.25 -12.03 18.27
CA ILE A 261 -40.49 -13.22 19.09
C ILE A 261 -39.53 -13.29 20.27
N SER A 262 -38.31 -12.76 20.15
CA SER A 262 -37.40 -12.67 21.30
C SER A 262 -37.94 -11.71 22.37
N PHE A 263 -38.56 -10.59 21.98
CA PHE A 263 -39.27 -9.73 22.93
C PHE A 263 -40.48 -10.42 23.56
N VAL A 264 -41.26 -11.17 22.77
CA VAL A 264 -42.39 -11.97 23.28
C VAL A 264 -41.90 -13.04 24.26
N ALA A 265 -40.80 -13.72 23.95
CA ALA A 265 -40.17 -14.73 24.80
C ALA A 265 -39.71 -14.11 26.14
N ALA A 266 -39.16 -12.89 26.11
CA ALA A 266 -38.82 -12.15 27.32
C ALA A 266 -40.07 -11.93 28.20
N ILE A 267 -41.18 -11.48 27.60
CA ILE A 267 -42.45 -11.26 28.31
C ILE A 267 -43.03 -12.58 28.84
N LEU A 268 -43.02 -13.65 28.03
CA LEU A 268 -43.50 -14.98 28.43
C LEU A 268 -42.73 -15.54 29.62
N LEU A 269 -41.42 -15.31 29.66
CA LEU A 269 -40.57 -15.71 30.77
C LEU A 269 -40.97 -14.99 32.07
N LEU A 270 -41.30 -13.69 32.01
CA LEU A 270 -41.85 -12.96 33.17
C LEU A 270 -43.22 -13.51 33.59
N ILE A 271 -44.13 -13.74 32.64
CA ILE A 271 -45.46 -14.30 32.93
C ILE A 271 -45.34 -15.69 33.57
N GLY A 272 -44.45 -16.54 33.05
CA GLY A 272 -44.17 -17.87 33.59
C GLY A 272 -43.69 -17.83 35.03
N PHE A 273 -42.83 -16.85 35.36
CA PHE A 273 -42.38 -16.60 36.73
C PHE A 273 -43.54 -16.19 37.65
N TYR A 274 -44.34 -15.18 37.27
CA TYR A 274 -45.46 -14.72 38.10
C TYR A 274 -46.56 -15.77 38.27
N LYS A 275 -46.88 -16.53 37.21
CA LYS A 275 -47.89 -17.60 37.24
C LYS A 275 -47.35 -18.94 37.79
N LYS A 276 -46.07 -19.01 38.16
CA LYS A 276 -45.38 -20.24 38.61
C LYS A 276 -45.57 -21.44 37.67
N ASN A 277 -45.61 -21.19 36.36
CA ASN A 277 -45.88 -22.22 35.36
C ASN A 277 -44.66 -22.39 34.43
N ILE A 278 -43.94 -23.50 34.64
CA ILE A 278 -42.70 -23.84 33.94
C ILE A 278 -42.87 -23.98 32.43
N LYS A 279 -44.09 -24.29 31.95
CA LYS A 279 -44.37 -24.42 30.51
C LYS A 279 -44.06 -23.13 29.75
N TYR A 280 -44.40 -21.97 30.31
CA TYR A 280 -44.11 -20.68 29.66
C TYR A 280 -42.62 -20.34 29.64
N ILE A 281 -41.87 -20.80 30.65
CA ILE A 281 -40.43 -20.54 30.78
C ILE A 281 -39.64 -21.39 29.77
N VAL A 282 -40.05 -22.65 29.57
CA VAL A 282 -39.47 -23.54 28.55
C VAL A 282 -39.94 -23.15 27.14
N ALA A 283 -41.17 -22.66 26.98
CA ALA A 283 -41.69 -22.21 25.69
C ALA A 283 -40.89 -21.04 25.10
N ALA A 284 -40.40 -20.10 25.93
CA ALA A 284 -39.64 -18.93 25.49
C ALA A 284 -38.42 -19.29 24.60
N PRO A 285 -37.43 -20.09 25.05
CA PRO A 285 -36.32 -20.52 24.19
C PRO A 285 -36.76 -21.51 23.11
N ALA A 286 -37.74 -22.39 23.38
CA ALA A 286 -38.17 -23.39 22.41
C ALA A 286 -38.75 -22.76 21.13
N ILE A 287 -39.57 -21.72 21.24
CA ILE A 287 -40.17 -21.04 20.07
C ILE A 287 -39.07 -20.41 19.21
N ILE A 288 -38.06 -19.79 19.81
CA ILE A 288 -36.94 -19.18 19.09
C ILE A 288 -36.12 -20.25 18.35
N ILE A 289 -35.78 -21.36 19.03
CA ILE A 289 -35.02 -22.47 18.43
C ILE A 289 -35.80 -23.10 17.27
N ILE A 290 -37.10 -23.34 17.46
CA ILE A 290 -37.98 -23.90 16.42
C ILE A 290 -38.02 -22.95 15.23
N LEU A 291 -38.22 -21.65 15.45
CA LEU A 291 -38.27 -20.67 14.36
C LEU A 291 -36.93 -20.55 13.63
N ALA A 292 -35.81 -20.61 14.36
CA ALA A 292 -34.48 -20.60 13.77
C ALA A 292 -34.21 -21.87 12.94
N ALA A 293 -34.69 -23.03 13.38
CA ALA A 293 -34.61 -24.27 12.61
C ALA A 293 -35.47 -24.19 11.32
N ILE A 294 -36.69 -23.64 11.43
CA ILE A 294 -37.57 -23.40 10.28
C ILE A 294 -36.92 -22.44 9.28
N MET A 295 -36.26 -21.38 9.75
CA MET A 295 -35.52 -20.45 8.90
C MET A 295 -34.50 -21.18 8.03
N VAL A 296 -33.65 -22.04 8.61
CA VAL A 296 -32.63 -22.80 7.85
C VAL A 296 -33.25 -23.73 6.81
N ILE A 297 -34.32 -24.44 7.18
CA ILE A 297 -35.05 -25.33 6.26
C ILE A 297 -35.68 -24.51 5.12
N THR A 298 -36.28 -23.36 5.44
CA THR A 298 -36.95 -22.50 4.46
C THR A 298 -35.94 -21.84 3.52
N GLU A 299 -34.80 -21.36 4.02
CA GLU A 299 -33.71 -20.83 3.19
C GLU A 299 -33.24 -21.89 2.18
N THR A 300 -32.96 -23.10 2.66
CA THR A 300 -32.50 -24.20 1.81
C THR A 300 -33.55 -24.59 0.78
N ALA A 301 -34.82 -24.66 1.18
CA ALA A 301 -35.93 -24.99 0.28
C ALA A 301 -36.13 -23.91 -0.79
N VAL A 302 -36.15 -22.64 -0.42
CA VAL A 302 -36.32 -21.53 -1.37
C VAL A 302 -35.12 -21.44 -2.32
N GLN A 303 -33.89 -21.58 -1.81
CA GLN A 303 -32.69 -21.59 -2.64
C GLN A 303 -32.76 -22.71 -3.68
N ASN A 304 -32.98 -23.96 -3.26
CA ASN A 304 -32.89 -25.11 -4.15
C ASN A 304 -34.11 -25.29 -5.06
N LEU A 305 -35.31 -24.91 -4.60
CA LEU A 305 -36.57 -25.17 -5.33
C LEU A 305 -37.09 -23.97 -6.12
N ILE A 306 -36.71 -22.74 -5.76
CA ILE A 306 -37.22 -21.52 -6.40
C ILE A 306 -36.11 -20.73 -7.08
N VAL A 307 -35.00 -20.46 -6.38
CA VAL A 307 -33.91 -19.62 -6.88
C VAL A 307 -33.06 -20.36 -7.89
N SER A 308 -32.40 -21.46 -7.50
CA SER A 308 -31.48 -22.19 -8.39
C SER A 308 -32.10 -22.61 -9.74
N PRO A 309 -33.39 -23.01 -9.85
CA PRO A 309 -34.00 -23.29 -11.15
C PRO A 309 -34.20 -22.05 -12.04
N ASN A 310 -34.29 -20.84 -11.47
CA ASN A 310 -34.53 -19.57 -12.16
C ASN A 310 -33.58 -18.47 -11.66
N GLU A 311 -32.30 -18.80 -11.50
CA GLU A 311 -31.35 -18.00 -10.68
C GLU A 311 -31.14 -16.62 -11.27
N LEU A 312 -30.94 -16.52 -12.59
CA LEU A 312 -30.79 -15.25 -13.28
C LEU A 312 -31.98 -14.31 -13.02
N ASP A 313 -33.22 -14.78 -13.20
CA ASP A 313 -34.41 -13.96 -13.02
C ASP A 313 -34.59 -13.49 -11.57
N LYS A 314 -34.25 -14.34 -10.60
CA LYS A 314 -34.38 -14.04 -9.17
C LYS A 314 -33.24 -13.16 -8.64
N GLU A 315 -32.04 -13.32 -9.17
CA GLU A 315 -30.83 -12.61 -8.69
C GLU A 315 -30.51 -11.35 -9.49
N LYS A 316 -31.13 -11.13 -10.66
CA LYS A 316 -30.87 -9.97 -11.56
C LYS A 316 -30.74 -8.63 -10.85
N LYS A 317 -31.66 -8.34 -9.93
CA LYS A 317 -31.69 -7.08 -9.16
C LYS A 317 -30.51 -6.96 -8.19
N TYR A 318 -30.14 -8.05 -7.54
CA TYR A 318 -29.04 -8.07 -6.56
C TYR A 318 -27.67 -8.04 -7.24
N ILE A 319 -27.55 -8.66 -8.42
CA ILE A 319 -26.38 -8.53 -9.29
C ILE A 319 -26.21 -7.06 -9.72
N SER A 320 -27.28 -6.38 -10.13
CA SER A 320 -27.22 -4.95 -10.46
C SER A 320 -26.70 -4.10 -9.30
N TYR A 321 -27.15 -4.37 -8.07
CA TYR A 321 -26.65 -3.67 -6.88
C TYR A 321 -25.17 -3.96 -6.62
N ASN A 322 -24.75 -5.23 -6.70
CA ASN A 322 -23.35 -5.56 -6.56
C ASN A 322 -22.47 -4.84 -7.60
N ILE A 323 -22.89 -4.80 -8.87
CA ILE A 323 -22.17 -4.09 -9.94
C ILE A 323 -22.03 -2.60 -9.60
N GLU A 324 -23.15 -1.93 -9.27
CA GLU A 324 -23.16 -0.49 -8.98
C GLU A 324 -22.28 -0.14 -7.77
N TYR A 325 -22.47 -0.85 -6.65
CA TYR A 325 -21.78 -0.54 -5.39
C TYR A 325 -20.30 -0.96 -5.44
N THR A 326 -19.94 -2.00 -6.18
CA THR A 326 -18.52 -2.33 -6.45
C THR A 326 -17.88 -1.23 -7.29
N LYS A 327 -18.53 -0.78 -8.38
CA LYS A 327 -18.00 0.32 -9.20
C LYS A 327 -17.79 1.58 -8.37
N LYS A 328 -18.80 1.99 -7.59
CA LYS A 328 -18.68 3.13 -6.67
C LYS A 328 -17.57 2.92 -5.64
N ALA A 329 -17.48 1.77 -5.00
CA ALA A 329 -16.50 1.55 -3.93
C ALA A 329 -15.03 1.53 -4.39
N PHE A 330 -14.76 1.20 -5.66
CA PHE A 330 -13.43 1.25 -6.27
C PHE A 330 -13.22 2.49 -7.17
N GLY A 331 -14.21 3.39 -7.28
CA GLY A 331 -14.13 4.60 -8.09
C GLY A 331 -14.20 4.35 -9.61
N LEU A 332 -14.71 3.19 -10.02
CA LEU A 332 -14.86 2.74 -11.41
C LEU A 332 -16.18 3.23 -12.05
N ASP A 333 -17.06 3.86 -11.28
CA ASP A 333 -18.28 4.52 -11.76
C ASP A 333 -17.99 5.76 -12.61
N ARG A 334 -16.79 6.34 -12.47
CA ARG A 334 -16.31 7.52 -13.20
C ARG A 334 -15.43 7.19 -14.41
N VAL A 335 -15.26 5.90 -14.74
CA VAL A 335 -14.47 5.48 -15.90
C VAL A 335 -15.21 5.89 -17.16
N THR A 336 -14.52 6.63 -18.04
CA THR A 336 -15.05 7.01 -19.35
C THR A 336 -14.69 5.92 -20.35
N GLU A 337 -15.66 5.47 -21.14
CA GLU A 337 -15.44 4.47 -22.19
C GLU A 337 -15.49 5.13 -23.56
N GLU A 338 -14.47 4.92 -24.38
CA GLU A 338 -14.36 5.44 -25.74
C GLU A 338 -14.08 4.31 -26.73
N ASN A 339 -14.53 4.47 -27.97
CA ASN A 339 -14.20 3.54 -29.04
C ASN A 339 -12.86 3.96 -29.67
N TYR A 340 -12.00 2.98 -29.93
CA TYR A 340 -10.75 3.15 -30.64
C TYR A 340 -10.85 2.42 -31.98
N ASP A 341 -11.15 3.17 -33.04
CA ASP A 341 -11.68 2.64 -34.30
C ASP A 341 -10.64 1.91 -35.17
N MET A 342 -9.35 2.06 -34.90
CA MET A 342 -8.24 1.48 -35.66
C MET A 342 -8.26 1.84 -37.17
N LYS A 343 -8.73 3.04 -37.53
CA LYS A 343 -8.96 3.48 -38.92
C LYS A 343 -7.75 4.13 -39.58
N LYS A 344 -6.84 4.71 -38.80
CA LYS A 344 -5.68 5.42 -39.35
C LYS A 344 -4.51 4.46 -39.45
N GLU A 345 -3.69 4.65 -40.48
CA GLU A 345 -2.43 3.93 -40.61
C GLU A 345 -1.27 4.78 -40.07
N LEU A 346 -0.31 4.12 -39.40
CA LEU A 346 0.96 4.77 -39.08
C LEU A 346 1.67 5.12 -40.37
N THR A 347 1.91 6.42 -40.56
CA THR A 347 2.66 6.97 -41.68
C THR A 347 3.81 7.82 -41.14
N PRO A 348 4.85 8.10 -41.95
CA PRO A 348 5.91 9.05 -41.62
C PRO A 348 5.43 10.36 -40.99
N LYS A 349 4.35 10.91 -41.56
CA LYS A 349 3.76 12.17 -41.11
C LYS A 349 3.14 12.04 -39.72
N VAL A 350 2.43 10.94 -39.46
CA VAL A 350 1.83 10.65 -38.14
C VAL A 350 2.91 10.50 -37.07
N LEU A 351 4.02 9.84 -37.37
CA LEU A 351 5.14 9.74 -36.43
C LEU A 351 5.75 11.10 -36.09
N GLU A 352 5.90 11.99 -37.08
CA GLU A 352 6.41 13.35 -36.85
C GLU A 352 5.40 14.22 -36.09
N GLU A 353 4.09 14.06 -36.34
CA GLU A 353 3.01 14.71 -35.59
C GLU A 353 2.90 14.21 -34.13
N ASN A 354 3.48 13.05 -33.82
CA ASN A 354 3.55 12.43 -32.48
C ASN A 354 5.00 12.31 -31.96
N LYS A 355 5.90 13.20 -32.42
CA LYS A 355 7.33 13.13 -32.11
C LYS A 355 7.62 13.08 -30.61
N ALA A 356 6.84 13.79 -29.80
CA ALA A 356 7.04 13.79 -28.36
C ALA A 356 6.71 12.44 -27.71
N THR A 357 5.71 11.69 -28.21
CA THR A 357 5.48 10.29 -27.81
C THR A 357 6.67 9.43 -28.22
N ILE A 358 7.12 9.53 -29.48
CA ILE A 358 8.26 8.74 -30.02
C ILE A 358 9.56 9.00 -29.25
N ASP A 359 9.85 10.27 -28.95
CA ASP A 359 11.01 10.71 -28.18
C ASP A 359 10.94 10.29 -26.69
N ASN A 360 9.83 9.72 -26.22
CA ASN A 360 9.68 9.23 -24.85
C ASN A 360 9.40 7.72 -24.79
N ILE A 361 9.49 7.03 -25.93
CA ILE A 361 9.42 5.56 -25.95
C ILE A 361 10.60 5.02 -25.16
N MET A 362 10.28 4.22 -24.16
CA MET A 362 11.23 3.63 -23.24
C MET A 362 11.98 2.50 -23.94
N ILE A 363 13.23 2.75 -24.33
CA ILE A 363 14.13 1.74 -24.91
C ILE A 363 15.09 1.16 -23.88
N ASN A 364 15.01 1.64 -22.64
CA ASN A 364 15.68 1.12 -21.46
C ASN A 364 14.61 0.64 -20.47
N ASP A 365 14.82 -0.46 -19.78
CA ASP A 365 13.88 -1.04 -18.82
C ASP A 365 14.43 -0.80 -17.40
N TYR A 366 13.53 -0.54 -16.44
CA TYR A 366 13.90 -0.21 -15.07
C TYR A 366 14.75 -1.29 -14.38
N ARG A 367 14.53 -2.59 -14.68
CA ARG A 367 15.29 -3.68 -14.04
C ARG A 367 16.76 -3.72 -14.48
N PRO A 368 17.09 -3.73 -15.80
CA PRO A 368 18.46 -3.53 -16.28
C PRO A 368 19.08 -2.21 -15.85
N VAL A 369 18.31 -1.11 -15.84
CA VAL A 369 18.80 0.22 -15.42
C VAL A 369 19.26 0.19 -13.96
N LYS A 370 18.52 -0.48 -13.07
CA LYS A 370 18.91 -0.69 -11.66
C LYS A 370 20.27 -1.38 -11.53
N GLN A 371 20.50 -2.42 -12.32
CA GLN A 371 21.78 -3.13 -12.33
C GLN A 371 22.90 -2.21 -12.84
N ALA A 372 22.64 -1.47 -13.92
CA ALA A 372 23.61 -0.53 -14.45
C ALA A 372 23.96 0.60 -13.47
N TYR A 373 22.98 1.13 -12.74
CA TYR A 373 23.20 2.17 -11.73
C TYR A 373 24.06 1.65 -10.58
N ASN A 374 23.76 0.46 -10.05
CA ASN A 374 24.55 -0.14 -8.99
C ASN A 374 26.00 -0.46 -9.44
N GLN A 375 26.18 -0.88 -10.69
CA GLN A 375 27.52 -1.22 -11.20
C GLN A 375 28.36 0.02 -11.55
N LEU A 376 27.75 1.05 -12.14
CA LEU A 376 28.46 2.22 -12.66
C LEU A 376 28.51 3.41 -11.69
N GLN A 377 27.46 3.59 -10.88
CA GLN A 377 27.22 4.82 -10.12
C GLN A 377 27.16 4.65 -8.61
N ALA A 378 27.24 3.41 -8.10
CA ALA A 378 27.43 3.19 -6.66
C ALA A 378 28.78 3.75 -6.21
N ILE A 379 29.83 3.63 -7.05
CA ILE A 379 31.20 4.16 -6.87
C ILE A 379 31.95 3.50 -5.68
N ARG A 380 31.24 3.08 -4.64
CA ARG A 380 31.71 2.43 -3.42
C ARG A 380 30.72 1.36 -2.99
N LEU A 381 31.22 0.31 -2.34
CA LEU A 381 30.42 -0.86 -1.95
C LEU A 381 29.28 -0.54 -0.98
N TYR A 382 29.39 0.52 -0.19
CA TYR A 382 28.38 0.92 0.80
C TYR A 382 27.28 1.82 0.23
N TYR A 383 27.34 2.18 -1.05
CA TYR A 383 26.26 2.89 -1.73
C TYR A 383 25.46 1.91 -2.58
N LYS A 384 24.14 2.08 -2.58
CA LYS A 384 23.21 1.22 -3.31
C LYS A 384 22.03 2.03 -3.82
N PHE A 385 21.53 1.64 -4.98
CA PHE A 385 20.25 2.09 -5.51
C PHE A 385 19.22 0.99 -5.25
N ASN A 386 18.23 1.28 -4.41
CA ASN A 386 17.24 0.32 -3.95
C ASN A 386 16.25 -0.06 -5.07
N ASP A 387 15.83 0.91 -5.86
CA ASP A 387 14.81 0.82 -6.89
C ASP A 387 15.13 1.79 -8.06
N ILE A 388 14.21 1.92 -9.02
CA ILE A 388 14.29 2.88 -10.12
C ILE A 388 12.90 3.49 -10.32
N ASP A 389 12.82 4.80 -10.12
CA ASP A 389 11.64 5.61 -10.33
C ASP A 389 11.45 6.05 -11.77
N ILE A 390 10.19 6.11 -12.21
CA ILE A 390 9.82 6.63 -13.53
C ILE A 390 9.07 7.95 -13.36
N ASP A 391 9.63 9.04 -13.87
CA ASP A 391 9.00 10.36 -13.78
C ASP A 391 9.10 11.16 -15.08
N ARG A 392 8.53 12.35 -15.06
CA ARG A 392 8.60 13.36 -16.11
C ARG A 392 9.24 14.65 -15.61
N TYR A 393 10.13 15.21 -16.43
CA TYR A 393 10.73 16.52 -16.19
C TYR A 393 10.68 17.34 -17.48
N THR A 394 10.62 18.65 -17.33
CA THR A 394 10.91 19.57 -18.44
C THR A 394 12.41 19.84 -18.43
N ILE A 395 13.15 19.22 -19.33
CA ILE A 395 14.60 19.30 -19.41
C ILE A 395 14.97 20.15 -20.62
N ASN A 396 15.64 21.27 -20.40
CA ASN A 396 16.01 22.22 -21.47
C ASN A 396 14.81 22.59 -22.37
N GLY A 397 13.63 22.78 -21.76
CA GLY A 397 12.38 23.11 -22.45
C GLY A 397 11.66 21.96 -23.16
N LYS A 398 12.14 20.71 -23.04
CA LYS A 398 11.48 19.52 -23.61
C LYS A 398 10.88 18.65 -22.51
N TYR A 399 9.65 18.22 -22.71
CA TYR A 399 8.99 17.27 -21.81
C TYR A 399 9.57 15.86 -22.04
N ARG A 400 10.24 15.33 -21.01
CA ARG A 400 11.03 14.10 -21.09
C ARG A 400 10.70 13.18 -19.93
N GLN A 401 10.54 11.91 -20.24
CA GLN A 401 10.44 10.84 -19.28
C GLN A 401 11.85 10.39 -18.87
N VAL A 402 12.05 10.15 -17.58
CA VAL A 402 13.34 9.81 -16.99
C VAL A 402 13.21 8.62 -16.05
N PHE A 403 14.31 7.88 -15.95
CA PHE A 403 14.60 7.04 -14.80
C PHE A 403 15.39 7.84 -13.77
N LEU A 404 15.05 7.65 -12.50
CA LEU A 404 15.68 8.33 -11.37
C LEU A 404 15.87 7.34 -10.23
N ALA A 405 16.94 7.46 -9.45
CA ALA A 405 17.10 6.66 -8.24
C ALA A 405 17.97 7.35 -7.19
N ALA A 406 17.61 7.17 -5.93
CA ALA A 406 18.37 7.65 -4.78
C ALA A 406 19.61 6.79 -4.51
N ARG A 407 20.77 7.44 -4.34
CA ARG A 407 22.00 6.77 -3.89
C ARG A 407 21.98 6.70 -2.38
N GLU A 408 21.52 5.59 -1.84
CA GLU A 408 21.40 5.38 -0.40
C GLU A 408 22.59 4.64 0.21
N MET A 409 22.79 4.83 1.52
CA MET A 409 23.80 4.13 2.29
C MET A 409 23.28 2.76 2.72
N ASP A 410 23.93 1.68 2.28
CA ASP A 410 23.64 0.31 2.67
C ASP A 410 24.68 -0.20 3.66
N HIS A 411 24.30 -0.23 4.94
CA HIS A 411 25.15 -0.74 6.01
C HIS A 411 25.49 -2.21 5.86
N GLU A 412 24.63 -3.01 5.20
CA GLU A 412 24.88 -4.44 5.05
C GLU A 412 26.02 -4.74 4.08
N SER A 413 26.25 -3.83 3.13
CA SER A 413 27.32 -3.93 2.13
C SER A 413 28.69 -3.46 2.64
N LEU A 414 28.78 -2.94 3.88
CA LEU A 414 30.06 -2.68 4.54
C LEU A 414 30.83 -3.98 4.82
N SER A 415 32.16 -3.94 4.71
CA SER A 415 32.98 -5.11 5.08
C SER A 415 32.78 -5.46 6.56
N PRO A 416 32.87 -6.75 6.96
CA PRO A 416 32.66 -7.16 8.35
C PRO A 416 33.55 -6.42 9.35
N GLN A 417 34.78 -6.05 8.95
CA GLN A 417 35.71 -5.27 9.78
C GLN A 417 35.31 -3.79 9.86
N ALA A 418 34.62 -3.25 8.85
CA ALA A 418 34.11 -1.89 8.84
C ALA A 418 32.75 -1.74 9.53
N LYS A 419 32.00 -2.82 9.80
CA LYS A 419 30.75 -2.84 10.60
C LYS A 419 31.00 -2.62 12.11
N THR A 420 31.75 -1.57 12.44
CA THR A 420 31.95 -1.12 13.82
C THR A 420 30.82 -0.19 14.23
N TRP A 421 30.53 -0.10 15.54
CA TRP A 421 29.47 0.79 16.04
C TRP A 421 29.70 2.26 15.68
N ILE A 422 30.95 2.73 15.71
CA ILE A 422 31.29 4.10 15.29
C ILE A 422 30.95 4.30 13.82
N ASN A 423 31.28 3.34 12.96
CA ASN A 423 31.00 3.46 11.53
C ASN A 423 29.50 3.45 11.24
N LEU A 424 28.76 2.51 11.83
CA LEU A 424 27.32 2.33 11.59
C LEU A 424 26.48 3.49 12.13
N HIS A 425 26.86 4.07 13.26
CA HIS A 425 26.00 5.03 13.96
C HIS A 425 26.54 6.47 13.98
N LEU A 426 27.84 6.69 13.79
CA LEU A 426 28.45 8.03 13.89
C LEU A 426 29.09 8.51 12.57
N LYS A 427 29.57 7.60 11.73
CA LYS A 427 30.34 7.96 10.52
C LYS A 427 29.53 7.88 9.23
N TYR A 428 28.98 6.72 8.89
CA TYR A 428 28.20 6.50 7.68
C TYR A 428 26.73 6.80 7.96
N THR A 429 26.39 8.08 8.05
CA THR A 429 25.07 8.49 8.53
C THR A 429 24.03 8.67 7.44
N HIS A 430 24.42 8.90 6.17
CA HIS A 430 23.51 9.28 5.09
C HIS A 430 23.97 8.76 3.72
N GLY A 431 23.01 8.62 2.79
CA GLY A 431 23.25 8.46 1.35
C GLY A 431 23.61 9.79 0.68
N TYR A 432 23.94 9.79 -0.61
CA TYR A 432 24.42 10.99 -1.29
C TYR A 432 24.03 11.09 -2.77
N GLY A 433 22.99 11.86 -3.04
CA GLY A 433 22.55 12.29 -4.36
C GLY A 433 21.65 11.30 -5.08
N VAL A 434 21.35 11.60 -6.34
CA VAL A 434 20.52 10.78 -7.22
C VAL A 434 21.22 10.59 -8.57
N VAL A 435 20.88 9.52 -9.27
CA VAL A 435 21.28 9.28 -10.67
C VAL A 435 20.03 9.35 -11.53
N MET A 436 20.14 10.02 -12.68
CA MET A 436 19.03 10.20 -13.61
C MET A 436 19.47 9.89 -15.03
N SER A 437 18.67 9.14 -15.79
CA SER A 437 18.88 8.86 -17.21
C SER A 437 17.59 9.04 -18.01
N LEU A 438 17.72 9.38 -19.29
CA LEU A 438 16.59 9.40 -20.21
C LEU A 438 16.12 7.96 -20.48
N VAL A 439 14.81 7.75 -20.63
CA VAL A 439 14.26 6.41 -20.92
C VAL A 439 14.52 5.97 -22.37
N ASN A 440 14.66 6.93 -23.28
CA ASN A 440 14.69 6.74 -24.72
C ASN A 440 16.10 6.81 -25.33
N ASP A 441 17.16 6.90 -24.51
CA ASP A 441 18.52 7.14 -24.98
C ASP A 441 19.54 6.23 -24.30
N VAL A 442 20.52 5.78 -25.09
CA VAL A 442 21.59 4.87 -24.66
C VAL A 442 22.94 5.34 -25.19
N THR A 443 24.01 5.04 -24.45
CA THR A 443 25.37 5.24 -24.92
C THR A 443 25.65 4.39 -26.16
N PRO A 444 26.72 4.67 -26.94
CA PRO A 444 27.13 3.80 -28.05
C PRO A 444 27.44 2.35 -27.64
N THR A 445 27.69 2.09 -26.35
CA THR A 445 27.88 0.75 -25.80
C THR A 445 26.56 0.07 -25.42
N GLY A 446 25.45 0.79 -25.34
CA GLY A 446 24.13 0.26 -24.97
C GLY A 446 23.74 0.48 -23.51
N GLN A 447 24.44 1.35 -22.78
CA GLN A 447 24.16 1.64 -21.37
C GLN A 447 23.19 2.84 -21.26
N PRO A 448 22.42 2.97 -20.17
CA PRO A 448 21.51 4.11 -20.00
C PRO A 448 22.24 5.46 -20.09
N ALA A 449 21.71 6.40 -20.89
CA ALA A 449 22.31 7.72 -21.05
C ALA A 449 22.01 8.62 -19.82
N MET A 450 22.95 8.65 -18.87
CA MET A 450 22.80 9.40 -17.62
C MET A 450 23.04 10.91 -17.80
N ILE A 451 22.08 11.70 -17.36
CA ILE A 451 22.07 13.18 -17.34
C ILE A 451 22.40 13.76 -15.95
N ILE A 452 22.21 12.98 -14.88
CA ILE A 452 22.73 13.26 -13.54
C ILE A 452 23.54 12.04 -13.11
N LYS A 453 24.81 12.24 -12.76
CA LYS A 453 25.76 11.15 -12.42
C LYS A 453 26.90 11.64 -11.53
N ASN A 454 27.74 10.71 -11.09
CA ASN A 454 28.93 10.90 -10.25
C ASN A 454 28.65 11.25 -8.78
N ILE A 455 29.72 11.40 -8.01
CA ILE A 455 29.74 11.90 -6.64
C ILE A 455 30.84 12.98 -6.49
N PRO A 456 30.51 14.22 -6.12
CA PRO A 456 29.15 14.75 -5.96
C PRO A 456 28.35 14.73 -7.29
N PRO A 457 27.00 14.71 -7.25
CA PRO A 457 26.18 14.70 -8.46
C PRO A 457 26.51 15.88 -9.37
N SER A 458 26.77 15.56 -10.63
CA SER A 458 27.03 16.51 -11.72
C SER A 458 26.01 16.34 -12.83
N THR A 459 25.62 17.45 -13.45
CA THR A 459 24.65 17.48 -14.54
C THR A 459 24.96 18.61 -15.52
N ASP A 460 24.66 18.37 -16.79
CA ASP A 460 24.77 19.36 -17.86
C ASP A 460 23.40 19.98 -18.21
N THR A 461 22.37 19.70 -17.40
CA THR A 461 20.99 20.15 -17.59
C THR A 461 20.63 21.34 -16.68
N ASP A 462 19.39 21.81 -16.80
CA ASP A 462 18.81 22.83 -15.93
C ASP A 462 18.40 22.31 -14.53
N ILE A 463 18.40 20.99 -14.31
CA ILE A 463 18.08 20.38 -13.01
C ILE A 463 19.31 20.43 -12.10
N LYS A 464 19.25 21.16 -10.99
CA LYS A 464 20.36 21.27 -10.02
C LYS A 464 20.04 20.55 -8.72
N ILE A 465 21.10 20.11 -8.03
CA ILE A 465 21.02 19.49 -6.70
C ILE A 465 22.00 20.22 -5.78
N ASP A 466 21.46 21.01 -4.85
CA ASP A 466 22.22 21.79 -3.88
C ASP A 466 22.35 21.05 -2.54
N ARG A 467 21.41 20.15 -2.24
CA ARG A 467 21.37 19.31 -1.02
C ARG A 467 21.23 17.83 -1.38
N PRO A 468 22.33 17.17 -1.74
CA PRO A 468 22.31 15.76 -2.13
C PRO A 468 22.22 14.79 -0.95
N GLU A 469 22.42 15.23 0.29
CA GLU A 469 22.52 14.31 1.44
C GLU A 469 21.17 13.65 1.78
N ILE A 470 21.14 12.32 1.88
CA ILE A 470 19.93 11.51 2.13
C ILE A 470 20.02 10.87 3.52
N TYR A 471 19.50 11.57 4.53
CA TYR A 471 19.42 11.06 5.90
C TYR A 471 18.20 10.15 6.10
N PHE A 472 17.15 10.34 5.31
CA PHE A 472 15.91 9.59 5.34
C PHE A 472 15.63 9.03 3.96
N GLY A 473 15.52 7.71 3.87
CA GLY A 473 15.28 6.97 2.63
C GLY A 473 14.89 5.52 2.92
N GLU A 474 14.78 4.68 1.91
CA GLU A 474 14.24 3.33 2.02
C GLU A 474 15.22 2.37 2.71
N LEU A 475 16.53 2.55 2.55
CA LEU A 475 17.54 1.67 3.15
C LEU A 475 17.96 2.08 4.57
N THR A 476 17.44 3.19 5.08
CA THR A 476 17.85 3.80 6.37
C THR A 476 17.21 3.14 7.60
N ASN A 477 17.49 1.86 7.82
CA ASN A 477 16.86 1.06 8.88
C ASN A 477 17.44 1.26 10.29
N ASP A 478 18.68 1.74 10.40
CA ASP A 478 19.37 1.94 11.68
C ASP A 478 19.26 3.36 12.22
N TYR A 479 19.36 3.48 13.56
CA TYR A 479 19.54 4.77 14.20
C TYR A 479 20.94 5.33 13.91
N VAL A 480 21.06 6.65 13.84
CA VAL A 480 22.36 7.36 13.77
C VAL A 480 22.40 8.50 14.75
N ILE A 481 23.61 8.90 15.13
CA ILE A 481 23.86 10.04 16.00
C ILE A 481 24.74 11.02 15.22
N VAL A 482 24.15 12.15 14.87
CA VAL A 482 24.78 13.20 14.06
C VAL A 482 25.43 14.24 14.96
N ASN A 483 26.25 15.12 14.38
CA ASN A 483 26.96 16.19 15.11
C ASN A 483 27.82 15.65 16.26
N THR A 484 28.61 14.61 15.98
CA THR A 484 29.58 14.02 16.92
C THR A 484 30.99 14.52 16.66
N LYS A 485 31.91 14.29 17.60
CA LYS A 485 33.33 14.66 17.43
C LYS A 485 34.03 13.91 16.30
N THR A 486 33.53 12.73 15.93
CA THR A 486 34.09 11.89 14.86
C THR A 486 33.85 12.50 13.46
N GLY A 487 32.85 13.39 13.34
CA GLY A 487 32.37 13.95 12.08
C GLY A 487 31.71 12.92 11.18
N GLU A 488 30.81 13.35 10.32
CA GLU A 488 30.06 12.47 9.43
C GLU A 488 30.82 12.33 8.10
N PHE A 489 30.80 11.14 7.51
CA PHE A 489 31.31 10.94 6.15
C PHE A 489 30.29 11.50 5.17
N ASP A 490 30.76 12.32 4.22
CA ASP A 490 29.91 12.97 3.23
C ASP A 490 30.04 12.25 1.88
N TYR A 491 31.20 12.39 1.23
CA TYR A 491 31.52 11.68 -0.01
C TYR A 491 33.03 11.48 -0.21
N PRO A 492 33.44 10.52 -1.06
CA PRO A 492 34.84 10.34 -1.40
C PRO A 492 35.27 11.37 -2.45
N SER A 493 36.44 11.98 -2.27
CA SER A 493 37.06 12.94 -3.18
C SER A 493 38.50 12.53 -3.47
N GLY A 494 38.69 11.72 -4.51
CA GLY A 494 39.98 11.07 -4.80
C GLY A 494 40.37 10.12 -3.67
N ASP A 495 41.57 10.30 -3.12
CA ASP A 495 42.08 9.51 -1.98
C ASP A 495 41.65 10.09 -0.60
N LYS A 496 40.93 11.20 -0.57
CA LYS A 496 40.45 11.85 0.66
C LYS A 496 38.94 11.67 0.80
N ASN A 497 38.47 11.69 2.04
CA ASN A 497 37.05 11.71 2.36
C ASN A 497 36.64 13.11 2.79
N VAL A 498 35.60 13.65 2.19
CA VAL A 498 34.95 14.87 2.66
C VAL A 498 34.08 14.52 3.86
N GLN A 499 34.07 15.43 4.83
CA GLN A 499 33.26 15.28 6.03
C GLN A 499 32.29 16.44 6.13
N THR A 500 31.13 16.15 6.71
CA THR A 500 30.09 17.12 6.97
C THR A 500 29.60 16.99 8.42
N ASN A 501 28.81 17.97 8.84
CA ASN A 501 28.03 17.90 10.06
C ASN A 501 26.60 18.27 9.70
N TYR A 502 25.65 17.53 10.25
CA TYR A 502 24.23 17.78 10.03
C TYR A 502 23.80 19.19 10.45
N LYS A 503 23.26 19.94 9.49
CA LYS A 503 22.78 21.32 9.67
C LYS A 503 21.25 21.42 9.78
N GLY A 504 20.54 20.29 9.75
CA GLY A 504 19.09 20.25 9.85
C GLY A 504 18.57 20.37 11.28
N THR A 505 17.25 20.44 11.39
CA THR A 505 16.55 20.69 12.65
C THR A 505 16.21 19.40 13.39
N THR A 506 15.91 18.34 12.67
CA THR A 506 15.40 17.06 13.17
C THR A 506 16.40 16.31 14.03
N GLY A 507 15.90 15.53 14.97
CA GLY A 507 16.67 14.62 15.80
C GLY A 507 16.65 15.02 17.27
N ILE A 508 16.62 14.00 18.12
CA ILE A 508 16.44 14.18 19.56
C ILE A 508 17.80 14.53 20.20
N PRO A 509 17.91 15.65 20.95
CA PRO A 509 19.17 16.05 21.56
C PRO A 509 19.73 15.01 22.54
N MET A 510 21.04 14.73 22.48
CA MET A 510 21.70 13.71 23.30
C MET A 510 22.14 14.24 24.67
N THR A 511 21.19 14.77 25.44
CA THR A 511 21.39 15.10 26.86
C THR A 511 21.71 13.86 27.70
N PHE A 512 22.25 14.01 28.91
CA PHE A 512 22.59 12.87 29.77
C PHE A 512 21.40 11.91 30.00
N ILE A 513 20.20 12.46 30.24
CA ILE A 513 18.98 11.66 30.42
C ILE A 513 18.64 10.90 29.13
N ASN A 514 18.69 11.57 27.98
CA ASN A 514 18.43 10.95 26.70
C ASN A 514 19.47 9.88 26.36
N ARG A 515 20.74 10.06 26.72
CA ARG A 515 21.78 9.03 26.56
C ARG A 515 21.44 7.76 27.35
N VAL A 516 21.01 7.89 28.60
CA VAL A 516 20.57 6.73 29.41
C VAL A 516 19.35 6.06 28.78
N LEU A 517 18.35 6.87 28.41
CA LEU A 517 17.10 6.40 27.81
C LEU A 517 17.33 5.66 26.49
N PHE A 518 18.09 6.25 25.56
CA PHE A 518 18.42 5.64 24.29
C PHE A 518 19.35 4.44 24.43
N SER A 519 20.25 4.41 25.40
CA SER A 519 21.03 3.20 25.70
C SER A 519 20.17 2.00 26.08
N ILE A 520 19.05 2.22 26.79
CA ILE A 520 18.12 1.14 27.13
C ILE A 520 17.24 0.79 25.93
N TYR A 521 16.74 1.80 25.20
CA TYR A 521 15.88 1.63 24.03
C TYR A 521 16.56 0.85 22.90
N THR A 522 17.76 1.27 22.49
CA THR A 522 18.54 0.60 21.44
C THR A 522 19.27 -0.64 21.97
N LYS A 523 19.23 -0.90 23.28
CA LYS A 523 19.99 -1.94 23.98
C LYS A 523 21.50 -1.78 23.77
N ASP A 524 21.98 -0.55 23.68
CA ASP A 524 23.37 -0.22 23.41
C ASP A 524 23.99 0.72 24.47
N ALA A 525 24.80 0.15 25.36
CA ALA A 525 25.50 0.90 26.41
C ALA A 525 26.55 1.88 25.85
N ARG A 526 27.00 1.72 24.60
CA ARG A 526 28.02 2.60 23.99
C ARG A 526 27.52 4.03 23.81
N ILE A 527 26.22 4.24 23.65
CA ILE A 527 25.60 5.58 23.60
C ILE A 527 25.89 6.38 24.89
N LEU A 528 25.80 5.72 26.05
CA LEU A 528 26.09 6.34 27.35
C LEU A 528 27.58 6.52 27.61
N LEU A 529 28.42 5.60 27.12
CA LEU A 529 29.86 5.57 27.43
C LEU A 529 30.76 6.33 26.45
N SER A 530 30.32 6.52 25.19
CA SER A 530 31.15 7.16 24.16
C SER A 530 31.44 8.64 24.47
N THR A 531 32.69 9.06 24.30
CA THR A 531 33.12 10.45 24.47
C THR A 531 32.96 11.30 23.21
N ASP A 532 32.60 10.68 22.08
CA ASP A 532 32.32 11.33 20.80
C ASP A 532 30.95 12.00 20.77
N ILE A 533 30.00 11.49 21.56
CA ILE A 533 28.65 12.06 21.73
C ILE A 533 28.73 13.25 22.69
N THR A 534 28.27 14.40 22.22
CA THR A 534 28.26 15.66 22.96
C THR A 534 26.82 16.14 23.21
N LYS A 535 26.67 17.30 23.87
CA LYS A 535 25.36 17.93 24.08
C LYS A 535 24.74 18.45 22.78
N ASP A 536 25.57 18.72 21.76
CA ASP A 536 25.15 19.21 20.45
C ASP A 536 24.77 18.07 19.50
N SER A 537 25.09 16.82 19.88
CA SER A 537 24.75 15.63 19.12
C SER A 537 23.26 15.33 19.18
N LYS A 538 22.71 14.80 18.09
CA LYS A 538 21.29 14.43 17.98
C LYS A 538 21.16 12.99 17.52
N ILE A 539 20.25 12.22 18.12
CA ILE A 539 19.91 10.88 17.64
C ILE A 539 18.71 10.94 16.68
N MET A 540 18.83 10.24 15.56
CA MET A 540 17.77 10.06 14.58
C MET A 540 17.33 8.60 14.60
N ILE A 541 16.03 8.39 14.75
CA ILE A 541 15.36 7.08 14.72
C ILE A 541 14.20 7.12 13.73
N TYR A 542 13.70 5.94 13.34
CA TYR A 542 12.64 5.78 12.34
C TYR A 542 12.99 6.53 11.05
N ARG A 543 14.18 6.26 10.51
CA ARG A 543 14.70 6.96 9.34
C ARG A 543 14.14 6.38 8.04
N ASN A 544 13.93 5.06 8.01
CA ASN A 544 13.18 4.40 6.96
C ASN A 544 11.82 5.09 6.78
N ILE A 545 11.59 5.58 5.57
CA ILE A 545 10.48 6.48 5.26
C ILE A 545 9.13 5.80 5.41
N GLU A 546 8.99 4.53 5.02
CA GLU A 546 7.76 3.75 5.19
C GLU A 546 7.42 3.54 6.66
N GLN A 547 8.41 3.14 7.46
CA GLN A 547 8.25 2.96 8.90
C GLN A 547 7.87 4.29 9.56
N ARG A 548 8.48 5.40 9.13
CA ARG A 548 8.23 6.74 9.63
C ARG A 548 6.80 7.19 9.37
N VAL A 549 6.32 7.10 8.14
CA VAL A 549 4.95 7.52 7.79
C VAL A 549 3.91 6.61 8.45
N SER A 550 4.14 5.29 8.43
CA SER A 550 3.26 4.30 9.06
C SER A 550 3.19 4.46 10.58
N LYS A 551 4.29 4.87 11.24
CA LYS A 551 4.30 5.14 12.67
C LYS A 551 3.45 6.37 13.01
N ILE A 552 3.50 7.42 12.20
CA ILE A 552 2.73 8.66 12.41
C ILE A 552 1.24 8.41 12.18
N ALA A 553 0.86 7.84 11.04
CA ALA A 553 -0.53 7.61 10.67
C ALA A 553 -0.78 6.13 10.31
N PRO A 554 -0.86 5.22 11.31
CA PRO A 554 -0.96 3.77 11.11
C PRO A 554 -2.32 3.28 10.59
N PHE A 555 -3.28 4.19 10.44
CA PHE A 555 -4.64 3.90 10.00
C PHE A 555 -4.83 4.11 8.49
N LEU A 556 -3.80 4.61 7.80
CA LEU A 556 -3.73 4.63 6.34
C LEU A 556 -2.98 3.38 5.87
N LEU A 557 -3.33 2.90 4.67
CA LEU A 557 -2.53 1.93 3.93
C LEU A 557 -1.53 2.71 3.07
N TYR A 558 -0.27 2.29 3.01
CA TYR A 558 0.77 2.96 2.23
C TYR A 558 1.12 2.11 1.01
N ASP A 559 1.45 2.79 -0.07
CA ASP A 559 2.07 2.20 -1.25
C ASP A 559 3.48 1.69 -0.92
N ASP A 560 3.91 0.64 -1.60
CA ASP A 560 5.21 -0.03 -1.42
C ASP A 560 6.29 0.47 -2.40
N ASP A 561 5.95 1.42 -3.28
CA ASP A 561 6.87 2.06 -4.24
C ASP A 561 6.96 3.59 -3.99
N PRO A 562 7.67 4.04 -2.93
CA PRO A 562 7.89 5.45 -2.67
C PRO A 562 8.89 6.06 -3.66
N TYR A 563 8.54 7.17 -4.31
CA TYR A 563 9.39 7.73 -5.39
C TYR A 563 10.12 9.02 -5.00
N ILE A 564 11.35 9.16 -5.46
CA ILE A 564 12.17 10.36 -5.24
C ILE A 564 11.88 11.45 -6.28
N VAL A 565 11.85 12.70 -5.84
CA VAL A 565 11.62 13.91 -6.64
C VAL A 565 12.67 14.96 -6.31
N ILE A 566 13.16 15.64 -7.35
CA ILE A 566 14.07 16.77 -7.24
C ILE A 566 13.26 18.06 -7.36
N ASP A 567 13.21 18.87 -6.30
CA ASP A 567 12.56 20.18 -6.34
C ASP A 567 13.45 21.23 -5.67
N ASN A 568 13.67 22.36 -6.35
CA ASN A 568 14.45 23.50 -5.85
C ASN A 568 15.81 23.12 -5.22
N GLY A 569 16.55 22.22 -5.87
CA GLY A 569 17.87 21.79 -5.39
C GLY A 569 17.85 20.77 -4.26
N LYS A 570 16.68 20.30 -3.82
CA LYS A 570 16.50 19.34 -2.72
C LYS A 570 15.83 18.06 -3.19
N LEU A 571 15.96 17.02 -2.37
CA LEU A 571 15.42 15.70 -2.60
C LEU A 571 14.23 15.43 -1.68
N TYR A 572 13.13 14.97 -2.25
CA TYR A 572 11.88 14.65 -1.55
C TYR A 572 11.39 13.28 -1.96
N TRP A 573 10.95 12.48 -0.99
CA TRP A 573 10.19 11.27 -1.26
C TRP A 573 8.71 11.62 -1.30
N ILE A 574 7.99 11.06 -2.26
CA ILE A 574 6.53 11.07 -2.29
C ILE A 574 6.04 9.64 -2.13
N ILE A 575 5.14 9.44 -1.17
CA ILE A 575 4.55 8.14 -0.86
C ILE A 575 3.05 8.26 -1.01
N ASP A 576 2.47 7.31 -1.73
CA ASP A 576 1.05 7.19 -1.90
C ASP A 576 0.37 6.55 -0.70
N ALA A 577 -0.75 7.11 -0.25
CA ALA A 577 -1.48 6.60 0.90
C ALA A 577 -2.99 6.52 0.65
N TYR A 578 -3.56 5.43 1.14
CA TYR A 578 -4.91 5.00 0.85
C TYR A 578 -5.77 4.96 2.10
N THR A 579 -6.99 5.44 1.96
CA THR A 579 -8.07 5.08 2.89
C THR A 579 -8.78 3.85 2.36
N TYR A 580 -9.06 2.89 3.23
CA TYR A 580 -9.67 1.62 2.83
C TYR A 580 -10.69 1.12 3.85
N SER A 581 -11.58 0.23 3.42
CA SER A 581 -12.51 -0.46 4.31
C SER A 581 -12.89 -1.85 3.79
N THR A 582 -13.38 -2.67 4.70
CA THR A 582 -14.00 -3.98 4.43
C THR A 582 -15.51 -3.96 4.68
N ASN A 583 -16.07 -2.79 5.04
CA ASN A 583 -17.44 -2.63 5.51
C ASN A 583 -18.34 -1.89 4.50
N TYR A 584 -17.98 -1.82 3.22
CA TYR A 584 -18.86 -1.24 2.19
C TYR A 584 -19.90 -2.29 1.73
N PRO A 585 -21.22 -2.08 1.92
CA PRO A 585 -22.23 -3.10 1.58
C PRO A 585 -22.30 -3.33 0.06
N TYR A 586 -22.65 -4.55 -0.36
CA TYR A 586 -22.71 -5.00 -1.78
C TYR A 586 -21.40 -4.97 -2.59
N SER A 587 -20.36 -4.26 -2.14
CA SER A 587 -19.10 -4.19 -2.86
C SER A 587 -18.30 -5.49 -2.73
N GLN A 588 -17.85 -6.02 -3.87
CA GLN A 588 -17.05 -7.23 -3.96
C GLN A 588 -15.68 -7.05 -3.26
N PRO A 589 -15.33 -7.91 -2.30
CA PRO A 589 -14.01 -7.91 -1.69
C PRO A 589 -12.91 -8.29 -2.70
N TYR A 590 -11.82 -7.54 -2.66
CA TYR A 590 -10.62 -7.76 -3.46
C TYR A 590 -9.67 -8.76 -2.78
N ARG A 591 -9.45 -9.90 -3.44
CA ARG A 591 -8.53 -10.99 -3.06
C ARG A 591 -8.60 -11.37 -1.56
N SER A 592 -7.49 -11.82 -0.99
CA SER A 592 -7.35 -12.20 0.42
C SER A 592 -7.31 -11.00 1.38
N MET A 593 -7.08 -9.78 0.87
CA MET A 593 -7.06 -8.58 1.70
C MET A 593 -8.45 -8.24 2.24
N GLY A 594 -9.53 -8.68 1.56
CA GLY A 594 -10.90 -8.41 1.97
C GLY A 594 -11.34 -6.96 1.81
N ILE A 595 -10.49 -6.12 1.19
CA ILE A 595 -10.76 -4.70 0.93
C ILE A 595 -11.91 -4.62 -0.07
N ASN A 596 -12.96 -3.88 0.28
CA ASN A 596 -14.09 -3.65 -0.61
C ASN A 596 -14.43 -2.17 -0.76
N TYR A 597 -13.53 -1.29 -0.34
CA TYR A 597 -13.53 0.16 -0.58
C TYR A 597 -12.09 0.65 -0.50
N ILE A 598 -11.64 1.44 -1.48
CA ILE A 598 -10.30 2.03 -1.47
C ILE A 598 -10.27 3.36 -2.24
N ARG A 599 -9.52 4.34 -1.73
CA ARG A 599 -9.25 5.64 -2.37
C ARG A 599 -7.82 6.06 -2.13
N ASN A 600 -7.17 6.62 -3.16
CA ASN A 600 -5.89 7.33 -3.01
C ASN A 600 -6.14 8.75 -2.48
N SER A 601 -6.47 8.81 -1.19
CA SER A 601 -6.93 10.04 -0.56
C SER A 601 -5.80 10.93 -0.06
N VAL A 602 -4.57 10.41 0.07
CA VAL A 602 -3.46 11.14 0.68
C VAL A 602 -2.16 10.96 -0.11
N LYS A 603 -1.44 12.06 -0.33
CA LYS A 603 -0.04 12.08 -0.78
C LYS A 603 0.85 12.49 0.39
N VAL A 604 1.87 11.71 0.69
CA VAL A 604 2.79 11.98 1.79
C VAL A 604 4.13 12.44 1.21
N VAL A 605 4.63 13.58 1.67
CA VAL A 605 5.94 14.10 1.27
C VAL A 605 6.90 14.00 2.43
N VAL A 606 8.07 13.40 2.22
CA VAL A 606 9.15 13.31 3.20
C VAL A 606 10.39 14.04 2.65
N ASP A 607 10.89 15.01 3.40
CA ASP A 607 12.17 15.66 3.07
C ASP A 607 13.33 14.66 3.31
N ALA A 608 14.14 14.36 2.30
CA ALA A 608 15.20 13.34 2.41
C ALA A 608 16.34 13.76 3.38
N TYR A 609 16.48 15.06 3.66
CA TYR A 609 17.51 15.62 4.55
C TYR A 609 17.00 15.77 5.98
N ASN A 610 15.83 16.40 6.15
CA ASN A 610 15.25 16.66 7.47
C ASN A 610 14.32 15.54 7.96
N GLY A 611 13.73 14.72 7.09
CA GLY A 611 12.74 13.73 7.50
C GLY A 611 11.43 14.35 7.99
N ASP A 612 11.18 15.62 7.67
CA ASP A 612 9.89 16.28 7.89
C ASP A 612 8.84 15.61 7.01
N VAL A 613 7.74 15.18 7.61
CA VAL A 613 6.64 14.48 6.93
C VAL A 613 5.45 15.40 6.80
N LYS A 614 4.83 15.49 5.62
CA LYS A 614 3.58 16.24 5.39
C LYS A 614 2.56 15.37 4.66
N TYR A 615 1.33 15.33 5.18
CA TYR A 615 0.21 14.59 4.60
C TYR A 615 -0.72 15.55 3.86
N TYR A 616 -0.89 15.39 2.56
CA TYR A 616 -1.77 16.21 1.73
C TYR A 616 -2.97 15.41 1.24
N ILE A 617 -4.18 15.92 1.42
CA ILE A 617 -5.41 15.25 0.96
C ILE A 617 -5.58 15.48 -0.54
N SER A 618 -5.40 14.43 -1.34
CA SER A 618 -5.59 14.44 -2.80
C SER A 618 -7.05 14.27 -3.21
N ASP A 619 -7.82 13.45 -2.48
CA ASP A 619 -9.26 13.26 -2.75
C ASP A 619 -10.12 13.85 -1.62
N ASN A 620 -10.49 15.12 -1.78
CA ASN A 620 -11.38 15.82 -0.86
C ASN A 620 -12.84 15.30 -0.88
N ASN A 621 -13.20 14.38 -1.78
CA ASN A 621 -14.56 13.84 -1.84
C ASN A 621 -14.73 12.59 -0.98
N ASP A 622 -13.65 11.85 -0.71
CA ASP A 622 -13.67 10.64 0.11
C ASP A 622 -14.22 10.90 1.54
N PRO A 623 -15.33 10.26 1.93
CA PRO A 623 -15.88 10.43 3.28
C PRO A 623 -14.97 9.86 4.39
N LEU A 624 -14.16 8.85 4.09
CA LEU A 624 -13.28 8.21 5.08
C LEU A 624 -12.13 9.15 5.47
N ILE A 625 -11.47 9.83 4.52
CA ILE A 625 -10.47 10.86 4.84
C ILE A 625 -11.08 12.07 5.56
N LYS A 626 -12.33 12.44 5.26
CA LYS A 626 -13.04 13.50 6.02
C LYS A 626 -13.24 13.12 7.48
N VAL A 627 -13.57 11.87 7.77
CA VAL A 627 -13.66 11.36 9.15
C VAL A 627 -12.29 11.41 9.83
N TYR A 628 -11.23 10.93 9.17
CA TYR A 628 -9.88 11.03 9.73
C TYR A 628 -9.42 12.48 9.95
N SER A 629 -9.76 13.40 9.06
CA SER A 629 -9.46 14.82 9.20
C SER A 629 -10.16 15.46 10.40
N LYS A 630 -11.39 15.03 10.73
CA LYS A 630 -12.06 15.42 11.97
C LYS A 630 -11.41 14.81 13.22
N ILE A 631 -10.92 13.56 13.12
CA ILE A 631 -10.24 12.88 14.23
C ILE A 631 -8.88 13.52 14.52
N PHE A 632 -8.13 13.89 13.48
CA PHE A 632 -6.77 14.44 13.50
C PHE A 632 -6.67 15.80 12.75
N PRO A 633 -7.20 16.90 13.32
CA PRO A 633 -7.27 18.19 12.63
C PRO A 633 -5.92 18.81 12.23
N THR A 634 -4.84 18.43 12.91
CA THR A 634 -3.48 18.97 12.70
C THR A 634 -2.62 18.10 11.78
N LEU A 635 -3.08 16.90 11.40
CA LEU A 635 -2.30 15.95 10.61
C LEU A 635 -2.30 16.27 9.11
N PHE A 636 -3.48 16.59 8.58
CA PHE A 636 -3.70 16.71 7.15
C PHE A 636 -3.70 18.16 6.66
N ARG A 637 -3.21 18.35 5.44
CA ARG A 637 -3.21 19.62 4.70
C ARG A 637 -3.96 19.48 3.39
N ASP A 638 -4.47 20.58 2.86
CA ASP A 638 -5.07 20.56 1.53
C ASP A 638 -3.98 20.42 0.46
N ILE A 639 -4.22 19.64 -0.59
CA ILE A 639 -3.28 19.46 -1.72
C ILE A 639 -2.92 20.78 -2.41
N LYS A 640 -3.75 21.83 -2.30
CA LYS A 640 -3.46 23.18 -2.79
C LYS A 640 -2.30 23.85 -2.07
N GLU A 641 -1.98 23.43 -0.85
CA GLU A 641 -0.81 23.90 -0.09
C GLU A 641 0.50 23.22 -0.52
N MET A 642 0.43 22.16 -1.34
CA MET A 642 1.62 21.48 -1.85
C MET A 642 2.41 22.42 -2.78
N PRO A 643 3.75 22.52 -2.61
CA PRO A 643 4.59 23.28 -3.52
C PRO A 643 4.38 22.89 -4.98
N HIS A 644 4.37 23.88 -5.87
CA HIS A 644 4.07 23.67 -7.29
C HIS A 644 5.00 22.64 -7.95
N GLY A 645 6.31 22.72 -7.68
CA GLY A 645 7.28 21.75 -8.22
C GLY A 645 6.92 20.31 -7.85
N LEU A 646 6.73 20.02 -6.56
CA LEU A 646 6.27 18.69 -6.11
C LEU A 646 4.93 18.27 -6.70
N LYS A 647 3.98 19.21 -6.84
CA LYS A 647 2.66 18.93 -7.40
C LYS A 647 2.73 18.45 -8.87
N GLN A 648 3.70 18.94 -9.64
CA GLN A 648 3.91 18.51 -11.03
C GLN A 648 4.41 17.06 -11.14
N HIS A 649 4.98 16.52 -10.06
CA HIS A 649 5.52 15.16 -10.01
C HIS A 649 4.54 14.14 -9.42
N ILE A 650 3.34 14.55 -8.98
CA ILE A 650 2.34 13.59 -8.49
C ILE A 650 2.00 12.60 -9.60
N ARG A 651 2.00 11.32 -9.25
CA ARG A 651 1.61 10.20 -10.11
C ARG A 651 0.25 9.64 -9.68
N TYR A 652 -0.45 8.99 -10.60
CA TYR A 652 -1.56 8.12 -10.24
C TYR A 652 -0.96 6.77 -9.84
N PRO A 653 -1.20 6.27 -8.62
CA PRO A 653 -0.37 5.18 -8.11
C PRO A 653 -0.74 3.84 -8.72
N GLN A 654 0.30 3.06 -9.00
CA GLN A 654 0.20 1.77 -9.65
C GLN A 654 -0.60 0.76 -8.83
N PHE A 655 -0.40 0.67 -7.52
CA PHE A 655 -1.12 -0.27 -6.66
C PHE A 655 -2.66 -0.10 -6.76
N LEU A 656 -3.17 1.13 -6.69
CA LEU A 656 -4.61 1.38 -6.84
C LEU A 656 -5.08 1.10 -8.27
N PHE A 657 -4.30 1.51 -9.28
CA PHE A 657 -4.64 1.30 -10.68
C PHE A 657 -4.76 -0.19 -11.01
N ASP A 658 -3.82 -1.01 -10.52
CA ASP A 658 -3.83 -2.46 -10.74
C ASP A 658 -5.04 -3.13 -10.07
N ILE A 659 -5.41 -2.71 -8.85
CA ILE A 659 -6.65 -3.16 -8.18
C ILE A 659 -7.87 -2.79 -9.03
N GLN A 660 -7.94 -1.53 -9.47
CA GLN A 660 -9.03 -1.02 -10.29
C GLN A 660 -9.13 -1.78 -11.62
N ALA A 661 -8.00 -2.02 -12.28
CA ALA A 661 -7.92 -2.74 -13.53
C ALA A 661 -8.35 -4.20 -13.38
N GLU A 662 -7.98 -4.86 -12.28
CA GLU A 662 -8.39 -6.24 -11.98
C GLU A 662 -9.89 -6.35 -11.68
N VAL A 663 -10.44 -5.43 -10.90
CA VAL A 663 -11.90 -5.38 -10.66
C VAL A 663 -12.63 -5.09 -11.98
N TYR A 664 -12.15 -4.14 -12.78
CA TYR A 664 -12.81 -3.72 -14.01
C TYR A 664 -12.86 -4.82 -15.10
N LYS A 665 -12.00 -5.85 -15.03
CA LYS A 665 -12.06 -7.07 -15.90
C LYS A 665 -13.48 -7.62 -16.06
N ASN A 666 -14.25 -7.62 -14.98
CA ASN A 666 -15.65 -8.09 -14.98
C ASN A 666 -16.67 -6.96 -14.80
N TYR A 667 -16.32 -5.90 -14.07
CA TYR A 667 -17.26 -4.83 -13.71
C TYR A 667 -17.44 -3.74 -14.77
N HIS A 668 -16.80 -3.88 -15.94
CA HIS A 668 -17.18 -3.13 -17.13
C HIS A 668 -18.53 -3.60 -17.71
N MET A 669 -18.92 -4.86 -17.45
CA MET A 669 -20.23 -5.40 -17.84
C MET A 669 -21.31 -4.83 -16.92
N THR A 670 -22.13 -3.91 -17.44
CA THR A 670 -23.20 -3.25 -16.68
C THR A 670 -24.53 -3.99 -16.77
N ASP A 671 -24.74 -4.81 -17.80
CA ASP A 671 -25.93 -5.65 -17.91
C ASP A 671 -25.81 -6.90 -17.00
N PRO A 672 -26.75 -7.13 -16.06
CA PRO A 672 -26.66 -8.25 -15.13
C PRO A 672 -26.71 -9.64 -15.78
N GLN A 673 -27.35 -9.79 -16.94
CA GLN A 673 -27.43 -11.07 -17.65
C GLN A 673 -26.08 -11.39 -18.32
N VAL A 674 -25.49 -10.41 -19.00
CA VAL A 674 -24.13 -10.53 -19.57
C VAL A 674 -23.12 -10.84 -18.46
N PHE A 675 -23.23 -10.15 -17.32
CA PHE A 675 -22.36 -10.35 -16.14
C PHE A 675 -22.53 -11.75 -15.53
N TYR A 676 -23.76 -12.20 -15.32
CA TYR A 676 -24.07 -13.53 -14.77
C TYR A 676 -23.46 -14.65 -15.62
N ASN A 677 -23.59 -14.55 -16.94
CA ASN A 677 -23.05 -15.53 -17.88
C ASN A 677 -21.54 -15.37 -18.14
N LYS A 678 -20.93 -14.26 -17.69
CA LYS A 678 -19.54 -13.87 -17.98
C LYS A 678 -19.24 -13.84 -19.50
N GLU A 679 -20.19 -13.34 -20.29
CA GLU A 679 -20.13 -13.37 -21.76
C GLU A 679 -19.01 -12.50 -22.36
N ASP A 680 -18.66 -11.38 -21.71
CA ASP A 680 -17.61 -10.45 -22.14
C ASP A 680 -16.50 -10.33 -21.07
N ALA A 681 -16.13 -11.43 -20.41
CA ALA A 681 -15.09 -11.39 -19.39
C ALA A 681 -13.71 -11.08 -20.00
N TRP A 682 -13.04 -10.06 -19.44
CA TRP A 682 -11.68 -9.68 -19.83
C TRP A 682 -10.64 -10.25 -18.87
N ASP A 683 -9.39 -10.20 -19.30
CA ASP A 683 -8.20 -10.44 -18.50
C ASP A 683 -7.12 -9.40 -18.84
N ILE A 684 -6.21 -9.16 -17.90
CA ILE A 684 -5.03 -8.32 -18.17
C ILE A 684 -4.19 -9.07 -19.20
N ALA A 685 -3.66 -8.35 -20.19
CA ALA A 685 -2.82 -8.97 -21.20
C ALA A 685 -1.62 -9.67 -20.57
N LYS A 686 -1.15 -10.73 -21.24
CA LYS A 686 0.04 -11.47 -20.82
C LYS A 686 1.19 -11.13 -21.75
N GLU A 687 2.40 -11.19 -21.22
CA GLU A 687 3.65 -11.06 -21.98
C GLU A 687 4.60 -12.21 -21.63
N LYS A 688 5.71 -12.30 -22.36
CA LYS A 688 6.74 -13.31 -22.14
C LYS A 688 8.00 -12.64 -21.61
N PHE A 689 8.24 -12.71 -20.31
CA PHE A 689 9.42 -12.15 -19.67
C PHE A 689 10.39 -13.27 -19.24
N GLU A 690 11.66 -13.21 -19.68
CA GLU A 690 12.72 -14.18 -19.35
C GLU A 690 12.24 -15.67 -19.41
N ASP A 691 11.48 -16.01 -20.47
CA ASP A 691 10.85 -17.31 -20.75
C ASP A 691 9.61 -17.70 -19.94
N LYS A 692 9.09 -16.82 -19.08
CA LYS A 692 7.83 -17.03 -18.35
C LYS A 692 6.70 -16.20 -18.94
N ILE A 693 5.52 -16.82 -19.02
CA ILE A 693 4.29 -16.10 -19.35
C ILE A 693 3.71 -15.54 -18.06
N GLU A 694 3.63 -14.23 -17.98
CA GLU A 694 3.10 -13.49 -16.83
C GLU A 694 2.15 -12.38 -17.28
N TYR A 695 1.42 -11.78 -16.32
CA TYR A 695 0.59 -10.62 -16.61
C TYR A 695 1.49 -9.41 -16.84
N GLN A 696 1.15 -8.61 -17.83
CA GLN A 696 1.85 -7.36 -18.09
C GLN A 696 1.64 -6.40 -16.90
N GLU A 697 2.74 -5.81 -16.44
CA GLU A 697 2.72 -4.74 -15.43
C GLU A 697 2.12 -3.46 -16.04
N SER A 698 1.40 -2.66 -15.26
CA SER A 698 0.97 -1.34 -15.74
C SER A 698 2.18 -0.43 -15.95
N GLN A 699 2.15 0.40 -17.01
CA GLN A 699 3.33 1.15 -17.45
C GLN A 699 3.08 2.66 -17.50
N TYR A 700 4.00 3.40 -16.90
CA TYR A 700 4.07 4.86 -17.01
C TYR A 700 4.66 5.27 -18.36
N MET A 701 3.95 6.16 -19.06
CA MET A 701 4.41 6.64 -20.36
C MET A 701 3.90 8.04 -20.68
N ILE A 702 4.69 8.78 -21.45
CA ILE A 702 4.26 10.05 -22.06
C ILE A 702 3.71 9.77 -23.45
N MET A 703 2.43 10.07 -23.68
CA MET A 703 1.83 10.00 -25.00
C MET A 703 0.73 11.04 -25.21
N ARG A 704 0.42 11.34 -26.46
CA ARG A 704 -0.81 12.05 -26.83
C ARG A 704 -1.98 11.06 -26.86
N LEU A 705 -2.93 11.24 -25.94
CA LEU A 705 -4.14 10.43 -25.94
C LEU A 705 -4.98 10.67 -27.20
N PRO A 706 -5.75 9.67 -27.66
CA PRO A 706 -6.63 9.81 -28.80
C PRO A 706 -7.63 10.98 -28.61
N GLY A 707 -7.74 11.84 -29.63
CA GLY A 707 -8.62 13.02 -29.58
C GLY A 707 -8.07 14.22 -28.81
N GLU A 708 -6.95 14.07 -28.09
CA GLU A 708 -6.30 15.15 -27.35
C GLU A 708 -5.25 15.87 -28.18
N SER A 709 -4.96 17.13 -27.82
CA SER A 709 -4.05 18.01 -28.57
C SER A 709 -2.63 18.06 -28.02
N LYS A 710 -2.40 17.55 -26.80
CA LYS A 710 -1.12 17.60 -26.08
C LYS A 710 -0.80 16.23 -25.49
N GLU A 711 0.50 16.00 -25.30
CA GLU A 711 1.01 14.83 -24.62
C GLU A 711 0.77 14.93 -23.11
N GLU A 712 0.48 13.79 -22.50
CA GLU A 712 0.26 13.64 -21.07
C GLU A 712 1.06 12.45 -20.55
N PHE A 713 1.41 12.52 -19.28
CA PHE A 713 1.87 11.36 -18.54
C PHE A 713 0.68 10.55 -18.05
N ILE A 714 0.70 9.27 -18.40
CA ILE A 714 -0.37 8.33 -18.12
C ILE A 714 0.21 7.03 -17.55
N LEU A 715 -0.65 6.29 -16.84
CA LEU A 715 -0.42 4.89 -16.50
C LEU A 715 -1.37 4.06 -17.35
N MET A 716 -0.86 3.04 -18.05
CA MET A 716 -1.62 2.27 -19.03
C MET A 716 -1.54 0.77 -18.74
N ILE A 717 -2.64 0.06 -19.00
CA ILE A 717 -2.67 -1.41 -19.02
C ILE A 717 -3.56 -1.94 -20.16
N PRO A 718 -3.10 -2.93 -20.96
CA PRO A 718 -3.91 -3.54 -22.01
C PRO A 718 -4.75 -4.73 -21.50
N TYR A 719 -5.91 -4.93 -22.14
CA TYR A 719 -6.84 -6.02 -21.87
C TYR A 719 -7.00 -6.96 -23.06
N THR A 720 -7.12 -8.24 -22.77
CA THR A 720 -7.53 -9.30 -23.70
C THR A 720 -8.83 -9.95 -23.21
N PRO A 721 -9.58 -10.69 -24.05
CA PRO A 721 -10.60 -11.59 -23.54
C PRO A 721 -9.99 -12.63 -22.61
N ALA A 722 -10.74 -13.12 -21.62
CA ALA A 722 -10.24 -14.12 -20.67
C ALA A 722 -9.78 -15.45 -21.32
N THR A 723 -10.17 -15.70 -22.57
CA THR A 723 -9.88 -16.95 -23.30
C THR A 723 -9.00 -16.77 -24.54
N LYS A 724 -8.60 -15.54 -24.89
CA LYS A 724 -7.86 -15.23 -26.12
C LYS A 724 -6.73 -14.24 -25.84
N ALA A 725 -5.77 -14.16 -26.75
CA ALA A 725 -4.60 -13.28 -26.63
C ALA A 725 -4.69 -11.98 -27.46
N ASN A 726 -5.71 -11.81 -28.31
CA ASN A 726 -5.94 -10.54 -29.02
C ASN A 726 -6.43 -9.47 -28.04
N MET A 727 -6.01 -8.22 -28.23
CA MET A 727 -6.48 -7.10 -27.41
C MET A 727 -7.93 -6.75 -27.73
N VAL A 728 -8.68 -6.38 -26.68
CA VAL A 728 -10.07 -5.88 -26.78
C VAL A 728 -10.25 -4.49 -26.19
N ALA A 729 -9.36 -4.08 -25.29
CA ALA A 729 -9.34 -2.74 -24.77
C ALA A 729 -7.97 -2.40 -24.20
N TRP A 730 -7.80 -1.16 -23.79
CA TRP A 730 -6.78 -0.74 -22.83
C TRP A 730 -7.36 0.34 -21.92
N MET A 731 -6.87 0.37 -20.69
CA MET A 731 -7.24 1.38 -19.70
C MET A 731 -6.06 2.30 -19.46
N ALA A 732 -6.34 3.59 -19.24
CA ALA A 732 -5.34 4.54 -18.80
C ALA A 732 -5.85 5.44 -17.67
N ALA A 733 -4.93 5.82 -16.78
CA ALA A 733 -5.11 6.88 -15.80
C ALA A 733 -4.32 8.12 -16.22
N ARG A 734 -5.00 9.26 -16.33
CA ARG A 734 -4.39 10.56 -16.65
C ARG A 734 -3.74 11.17 -15.41
N MET A 735 -2.59 11.83 -15.55
CA MET A 735 -1.84 12.38 -14.40
C MET A 735 -1.55 13.87 -14.46
N ASP A 736 -1.86 14.54 -15.56
CA ASP A 736 -1.47 15.93 -15.76
C ASP A 736 -2.66 16.89 -15.63
N GLY A 737 -2.38 18.09 -15.12
CA GLY A 737 -3.33 19.20 -15.09
C GLY A 737 -4.62 18.93 -14.30
N ASN A 738 -5.76 19.32 -14.91
CA ASN A 738 -7.09 19.13 -14.33
C ASN A 738 -7.66 17.72 -14.57
N ASP A 739 -6.93 16.90 -15.33
CA ASP A 739 -7.34 15.55 -15.71
C ASP A 739 -6.73 14.48 -14.80
N TYR A 740 -5.89 14.88 -13.83
CA TYR A 740 -5.34 14.01 -12.81
C TYR A 740 -6.39 13.08 -12.19
N GLY A 741 -6.14 11.77 -12.26
CA GLY A 741 -6.97 10.72 -11.68
C GLY A 741 -8.21 10.34 -12.49
N LYS A 742 -8.40 10.89 -13.69
CA LYS A 742 -9.45 10.42 -14.61
C LYS A 742 -9.02 9.10 -15.26
N LEU A 743 -9.90 8.11 -15.16
CA LEU A 743 -9.74 6.81 -15.79
C LEU A 743 -10.50 6.78 -17.11
N ILE A 744 -9.84 6.32 -18.16
CA ILE A 744 -10.40 6.15 -19.49
C ILE A 744 -10.12 4.74 -20.00
N VAL A 745 -11.09 4.15 -20.69
CA VAL A 745 -11.00 2.84 -21.31
C VAL A 745 -11.32 2.97 -22.78
N TYR A 746 -10.36 2.57 -23.61
CA TYR A 746 -10.51 2.55 -25.05
C TYR A 746 -10.80 1.14 -25.51
N LYS A 747 -11.96 0.93 -26.13
CA LYS A 747 -12.43 -0.36 -26.63
C LYS A 747 -12.13 -0.51 -28.11
N PHE A 748 -11.52 -1.63 -28.49
CA PHE A 748 -11.30 -1.95 -29.90
C PHE A 748 -12.58 -2.47 -30.58
N PRO A 749 -12.70 -2.37 -31.90
CA PRO A 749 -13.86 -2.81 -32.64
C PRO A 749 -13.92 -4.35 -32.66
N LYS A 750 -15.10 -4.94 -32.42
CA LYS A 750 -15.27 -6.41 -32.40
C LYS A 750 -15.03 -7.08 -33.76
N ASN A 751 -14.91 -6.31 -34.85
CA ASN A 751 -14.66 -6.79 -36.22
C ASN A 751 -13.20 -6.69 -36.67
N THR A 752 -12.30 -6.12 -35.86
CA THR A 752 -10.87 -5.97 -36.18
C THR A 752 -10.04 -6.77 -35.19
N ILE A 753 -9.04 -7.50 -35.69
CA ILE A 753 -8.09 -8.22 -34.83
C ILE A 753 -6.97 -7.24 -34.47
N VAL A 754 -6.83 -6.94 -33.18
CA VAL A 754 -5.69 -6.21 -32.64
C VAL A 754 -4.83 -7.23 -31.89
N TYR A 755 -3.58 -7.40 -32.32
CA TYR A 755 -2.67 -8.33 -31.64
C TYR A 755 -2.48 -7.90 -30.19
N GLY A 756 -2.37 -8.86 -29.26
CA GLY A 756 -1.93 -8.55 -27.90
C GLY A 756 -0.44 -8.79 -27.69
N PRO A 757 0.10 -8.32 -26.55
CA PRO A 757 1.51 -8.46 -26.20
C PRO A 757 2.06 -9.88 -26.38
N LEU A 758 1.40 -10.90 -25.81
CA LEU A 758 1.81 -12.31 -25.98
C LEU A 758 1.83 -12.77 -27.44
N GLN A 759 0.98 -12.23 -28.31
CA GLN A 759 1.00 -12.59 -29.73
C GLN A 759 2.19 -11.98 -30.44
N ILE A 760 2.51 -10.72 -30.13
CA ILE A 760 3.70 -10.06 -30.67
C ILE A 760 4.95 -10.80 -30.23
N GLU A 761 5.06 -11.19 -28.95
CA GLU A 761 6.16 -12.05 -28.45
C GLU A 761 6.31 -13.36 -29.24
N ASN A 762 5.19 -14.03 -29.51
CA ASN A 762 5.20 -15.25 -30.31
C ASN A 762 5.60 -15.00 -31.76
N MET A 763 5.22 -13.85 -32.33
CA MET A 763 5.64 -13.48 -33.70
C MET A 763 7.13 -13.14 -33.76
N ILE A 764 7.66 -12.48 -32.72
CA ILE A 764 9.10 -12.21 -32.56
C ILE A 764 9.88 -13.53 -32.48
N ASP A 765 9.40 -14.50 -31.70
CA ASP A 765 9.99 -15.84 -31.59
C ASP A 765 10.01 -16.60 -32.92
N GLN A 766 8.99 -16.38 -33.75
CA GLN A 766 8.80 -17.05 -35.04
C GLN A 766 9.53 -16.38 -36.20
N ASP A 767 9.95 -15.12 -36.07
CA ASP A 767 10.69 -14.42 -37.12
C ASP A 767 12.06 -15.09 -37.34
N PRO A 768 12.36 -15.62 -38.54
CA PRO A 768 13.60 -16.37 -38.77
C PRO A 768 14.88 -15.54 -38.61
N ASN A 769 14.83 -14.23 -38.86
CA ASN A 769 16.01 -13.36 -38.74
C ASN A 769 16.28 -13.05 -37.28
N ILE A 770 15.25 -12.68 -36.52
CA ILE A 770 15.35 -12.40 -35.09
C ILE A 770 15.73 -13.67 -34.33
N SER A 771 15.00 -14.77 -34.54
CA SER A 771 15.23 -16.04 -33.85
C SER A 771 16.65 -16.58 -34.05
N LYS A 772 17.22 -16.39 -35.25
CA LYS A 772 18.61 -16.72 -35.56
C LYS A 772 19.60 -15.88 -34.75
N GLU A 773 19.43 -14.55 -34.73
CA GLU A 773 20.31 -13.65 -33.96
C GLU A 773 20.23 -13.92 -32.45
N LEU A 774 19.01 -14.08 -31.92
CA LEU A 774 18.79 -14.45 -30.51
C LEU A 774 19.50 -15.77 -30.15
N SER A 775 19.40 -16.78 -31.02
CA SER A 775 20.06 -18.07 -30.83
C SER A 775 21.59 -17.99 -30.92
N LEU A 776 22.15 -16.99 -31.63
CA LEU A 776 23.59 -16.76 -31.72
C LEU A 776 24.12 -15.98 -30.51
N TRP A 777 23.36 -15.00 -30.01
CA TRP A 777 23.73 -14.22 -28.83
C TRP A 777 23.49 -14.96 -27.52
N ASN A 778 22.57 -15.91 -27.51
CA ASN A 778 22.29 -16.76 -26.36
C ASN A 778 23.14 -18.05 -26.41
N GLN A 779 24.46 -17.90 -26.51
CA GLN A 779 25.44 -18.99 -26.53
C GLN A 779 26.49 -18.84 -25.43
N GLN A 780 27.11 -19.96 -25.05
CA GLN A 780 28.10 -20.12 -23.98
C GLN A 780 28.87 -18.83 -23.63
N GLY A 781 28.56 -18.25 -22.45
CA GLY A 781 29.20 -17.04 -21.92
C GLY A 781 28.41 -15.74 -22.07
N SER A 782 27.37 -15.72 -22.91
CA SER A 782 26.43 -14.61 -23.09
C SER A 782 24.99 -15.06 -22.83
N ALA A 783 24.16 -14.14 -22.35
CA ALA A 783 22.73 -14.32 -22.12
C ALA A 783 21.99 -13.14 -22.75
N VAL A 784 20.89 -13.45 -23.44
CA VAL A 784 19.99 -12.45 -23.99
C VAL A 784 18.80 -12.31 -23.04
N SER A 785 18.45 -11.08 -22.71
CA SER A 785 17.23 -10.78 -21.95
C SER A 785 16.38 -9.78 -22.74
N ARG A 786 15.07 -9.98 -22.69
CA ARG A 786 14.07 -9.10 -23.29
C ARG A 786 13.56 -8.15 -22.22
N GLY A 787 13.46 -6.87 -22.56
CA GLY A 787 12.75 -5.92 -21.70
C GLY A 787 11.25 -6.05 -21.86
N ASN A 788 10.50 -5.26 -21.08
CA ASN A 788 9.06 -5.24 -21.18
C ASN A 788 8.58 -4.77 -22.57
N LEU A 789 7.52 -5.41 -23.09
CA LEU A 789 6.95 -5.07 -24.39
C LEU A 789 5.98 -3.89 -24.25
N LEU A 790 6.33 -2.74 -24.79
CA LEU A 790 5.46 -1.55 -24.75
C LEU A 790 4.38 -1.63 -25.83
N SER A 791 3.11 -1.54 -25.43
CA SER A 791 1.97 -1.40 -26.35
C SER A 791 1.57 0.07 -26.44
N ILE A 792 1.85 0.72 -27.57
CA ILE A 792 1.80 2.18 -27.71
C ILE A 792 0.72 2.58 -28.73
N PRO A 793 -0.43 3.09 -28.29
CA PRO A 793 -1.43 3.69 -29.18
C PRO A 793 -0.89 4.98 -29.79
N ILE A 794 -0.97 5.12 -31.12
CA ILE A 794 -0.59 6.36 -31.84
C ILE A 794 -1.65 6.65 -32.89
N ASP A 795 -2.34 7.79 -32.77
CA ASP A 795 -3.36 8.30 -33.70
C ASP A 795 -4.21 7.18 -34.35
N ASP A 796 -4.88 6.34 -33.57
CA ASP A 796 -5.77 5.26 -34.05
C ASP A 796 -5.07 4.07 -34.73
N SER A 797 -3.83 3.80 -34.30
CA SER A 797 -3.04 2.61 -34.62
C SER A 797 -2.33 2.09 -33.36
N MET A 798 -1.71 0.92 -33.45
CA MET A 798 -0.94 0.33 -32.34
C MET A 798 0.49 0.01 -32.79
N LEU A 799 1.48 0.55 -32.07
CA LEU A 799 2.90 0.30 -32.25
C LEU A 799 3.41 -0.51 -31.06
N TYR A 800 4.22 -1.53 -31.31
CA TYR A 800 4.86 -2.30 -30.25
C TYR A 800 6.36 -2.08 -30.28
N VAL A 801 6.97 -1.88 -29.11
CA VAL A 801 8.41 -1.66 -28.98
C VAL A 801 8.95 -2.49 -27.83
N GLU A 802 10.04 -3.21 -28.09
CA GLU A 802 10.70 -4.06 -27.11
C GLU A 802 12.23 -3.89 -27.19
N PRO A 803 12.90 -3.51 -26.09
CA PRO A 803 14.35 -3.46 -26.06
C PRO A 803 14.97 -4.83 -25.78
N LEU A 804 16.07 -5.13 -26.47
CA LEU A 804 16.81 -6.38 -26.32
C LEU A 804 18.17 -6.12 -25.66
N TYR A 805 18.41 -6.80 -24.54
CA TYR A 805 19.63 -6.73 -23.75
C TYR A 805 20.55 -7.91 -24.01
N ILE A 806 21.84 -7.63 -24.04
CA ILE A 806 22.89 -8.65 -23.99
C ILE A 806 23.74 -8.42 -22.75
N GLN A 807 24.03 -9.50 -22.04
CA GLN A 807 24.94 -9.50 -20.91
C GLN A 807 25.78 -10.77 -20.87
N SER A 808 26.95 -10.70 -20.26
CA SER A 808 27.71 -11.92 -19.94
C SER A 808 26.98 -12.74 -18.86
N GLN A 809 27.17 -14.06 -18.83
CA GLN A 809 26.63 -14.94 -17.78
C GLN A 809 27.31 -14.77 -16.41
N ASN A 810 28.24 -13.81 -16.28
CA ASN A 810 28.94 -13.51 -15.03
C ASN A 810 28.06 -12.67 -14.09
N GLN A 811 28.24 -12.85 -12.78
CA GLN A 811 27.45 -12.13 -11.75
C GLN A 811 27.60 -10.60 -11.77
N ASN A 812 28.63 -10.06 -12.42
CA ASN A 812 28.90 -8.62 -12.54
C ASN A 812 28.72 -8.09 -13.97
N ALA A 813 27.96 -8.80 -14.81
CA ALA A 813 27.71 -8.35 -16.17
C ALA A 813 26.84 -7.10 -16.16
N LEU A 814 27.18 -6.18 -17.06
CA LEU A 814 26.41 -4.96 -17.27
C LEU A 814 25.44 -5.23 -18.44
N PRO A 815 24.12 -5.16 -18.23
CA PRO A 815 23.17 -5.26 -19.33
C PRO A 815 23.37 -4.10 -20.31
N GLU A 816 23.44 -4.43 -21.59
CA GLU A 816 23.56 -3.45 -22.67
C GLU A 816 22.44 -3.64 -23.67
N VAL A 817 21.69 -2.57 -23.95
CA VAL A 817 20.72 -2.55 -25.05
C VAL A 817 21.50 -2.68 -26.36
N LYS A 818 21.26 -3.76 -27.10
CA LYS A 818 21.91 -4.00 -28.40
C LYS A 818 20.98 -3.88 -29.57
N ARG A 819 19.69 -4.14 -29.38
CA ARG A 819 18.67 -3.99 -30.41
C ARG A 819 17.39 -3.44 -29.82
N VAL A 820 16.60 -2.83 -30.69
CA VAL A 820 15.21 -2.46 -30.45
C VAL A 820 14.37 -3.17 -31.49
N ILE A 821 13.40 -3.96 -31.03
CA ILE A 821 12.41 -4.61 -31.85
C ILE A 821 11.20 -3.69 -31.95
N VAL A 822 10.72 -3.47 -33.15
CA VAL A 822 9.50 -2.69 -33.41
C VAL A 822 8.57 -3.52 -34.27
N ALA A 823 7.32 -3.65 -33.82
CA ALA A 823 6.28 -4.33 -34.56
C ALA A 823 5.09 -3.40 -34.86
N TYR A 824 4.58 -3.50 -36.08
CA TYR A 824 3.36 -2.83 -36.53
C TYR A 824 2.61 -3.76 -37.50
N LYS A 825 1.35 -4.07 -37.17
CA LYS A 825 0.54 -5.07 -37.88
C LYS A 825 1.31 -6.41 -38.00
N ASP A 826 1.61 -6.84 -39.22
CA ASP A 826 2.32 -8.08 -39.57
C ASP A 826 3.82 -7.89 -39.79
N GLN A 827 4.33 -6.66 -39.68
CA GLN A 827 5.74 -6.34 -39.90
C GLN A 827 6.48 -6.23 -38.57
N ILE A 828 7.62 -6.90 -38.49
CA ILE A 828 8.54 -6.87 -37.35
C ILE A 828 9.93 -6.53 -37.87
N VAL A 829 10.59 -5.57 -37.23
CA VAL A 829 11.96 -5.18 -37.53
C VAL A 829 12.77 -5.13 -36.24
N MET A 830 14.04 -5.51 -36.34
CA MET A 830 15.00 -5.44 -35.25
C MET A 830 16.23 -4.67 -35.73
N GLU A 831 16.57 -3.58 -35.06
CA GLU A 831 17.67 -2.67 -35.45
C GLU A 831 18.42 -2.15 -34.22
N ASP A 832 19.58 -1.52 -34.42
CA ASP A 832 20.41 -0.98 -33.33
C ASP A 832 19.75 0.14 -32.52
N THR A 833 18.84 0.89 -33.15
CA THR A 833 18.15 2.03 -32.52
C THR A 833 16.69 2.07 -32.92
N LEU A 834 15.83 2.61 -32.04
CA LEU A 834 14.42 2.85 -32.33
C LEU A 834 14.22 3.66 -33.62
N LYS A 835 15.06 4.68 -33.84
CA LYS A 835 15.03 5.49 -35.06
C LYS A 835 15.28 4.66 -36.32
N ASN A 836 16.28 3.77 -36.30
CA ASN A 836 16.57 2.90 -37.44
C ASN A 836 15.45 1.88 -37.67
N ALA A 837 14.90 1.31 -36.59
CA ALA A 837 13.77 0.40 -36.65
C ALA A 837 12.55 1.06 -37.31
N LEU A 838 12.16 2.26 -36.84
CA LEU A 838 11.06 3.04 -37.44
C LEU A 838 11.36 3.40 -38.90
N ASN A 839 12.60 3.79 -39.22
CA ASN A 839 12.99 4.10 -40.60
C ASN A 839 12.85 2.91 -41.54
N LYS A 840 13.20 1.71 -41.07
CA LYS A 840 13.09 0.48 -41.84
C LYS A 840 11.65 0.02 -41.98
N LEU A 841 10.85 0.12 -40.92
CA LEU A 841 9.44 -0.27 -40.89
C LEU A 841 8.60 0.60 -41.86
N PHE A 842 8.84 1.91 -41.87
CA PHE A 842 8.06 2.86 -42.67
C PHE A 842 8.76 3.32 -43.97
N ASN A 843 9.88 2.69 -44.33
CA ASN A 843 10.70 3.05 -45.50
C ASN A 843 11.02 4.55 -45.57
N LEU A 844 11.27 5.20 -44.42
CA LEU A 844 11.51 6.66 -44.33
C LEU A 844 12.73 7.13 -45.14
N ASN A 845 13.63 6.20 -45.48
CA ASN A 845 14.78 6.44 -46.33
C ASN A 845 14.47 6.35 -47.86
N THR A 846 13.20 6.21 -48.27
CA THR A 846 12.79 6.22 -49.70
C THR A 846 12.48 7.61 -50.26
N GLN A 847 12.66 8.69 -49.48
CA GLN A 847 13.24 9.88 -50.12
C GLN A 847 14.71 9.56 -50.34
N GLN A 848 15.00 8.99 -51.52
CA GLN A 848 16.21 9.37 -52.22
C GLN A 848 16.36 10.87 -51.99
N ILE A 849 17.38 11.27 -51.24
CA ILE A 849 18.03 12.53 -51.54
C ILE A 849 18.28 12.40 -53.04
N PRO A 850 17.57 13.11 -53.94
CA PRO A 850 18.11 13.23 -55.28
C PRO A 850 19.51 13.72 -55.02
N GLN A 851 20.55 12.99 -55.46
CA GLN A 851 21.94 13.40 -55.30
C GLN A 851 21.98 14.89 -55.52
N GLN A 852 21.98 15.63 -54.41
CA GLN A 852 21.83 17.06 -54.46
C GLN A 852 23.28 17.38 -54.71
N ASN A 853 23.58 17.61 -55.99
CA ASN A 853 24.76 18.34 -56.40
C ASN A 853 24.99 19.36 -55.32
N ALA A 854 26.06 19.14 -54.55
CA ALA A 854 26.37 19.96 -53.40
C ALA A 854 26.25 21.42 -53.84
N PRO A 855 25.65 22.31 -53.01
CA PRO A 855 25.64 23.72 -53.34
C PRO A 855 27.08 24.10 -53.66
N SER A 856 27.25 24.63 -54.86
CA SER A 856 28.47 25.26 -55.33
C SER A 856 28.67 26.50 -54.46
N ASN A 857 29.09 26.28 -53.22
CA ASN A 857 29.79 27.30 -52.47
C ASN A 857 31.06 27.53 -53.28
N THR A 858 31.14 28.70 -53.89
CA THR A 858 32.36 29.36 -54.34
C THR A 858 33.38 29.32 -53.20
N ALA A 859 34.04 28.17 -53.03
CA ALA A 859 35.43 28.16 -52.63
C ALA A 859 36.15 28.85 -53.78
N ASN A 860 36.86 29.94 -53.49
CA ASN A 860 37.77 30.58 -54.44
C ASN A 860 38.53 29.48 -55.17
N ASP A 861 38.56 29.47 -56.52
CA ASP A 861 39.24 28.43 -57.32
C ASP A 861 40.66 28.14 -56.80
N THR A 862 41.30 29.14 -56.20
CA THR A 862 42.58 29.06 -55.50
C THR A 862 42.62 28.06 -54.33
N GLN A 863 41.59 27.97 -53.49
CA GLN A 863 41.53 27.05 -52.36
C GLN A 863 41.34 25.60 -52.81
N LYS A 864 40.51 25.37 -53.83
CA LYS A 864 40.30 24.05 -54.41
C LYS A 864 41.58 23.51 -55.04
N GLN A 865 42.30 24.37 -55.76
CA GLN A 865 43.58 24.04 -56.38
C GLN A 865 44.68 23.76 -55.34
N LEU A 866 44.70 24.48 -54.20
CA LEU A 866 45.62 24.19 -53.10
C LEU A 866 45.32 22.85 -52.41
N ILE A 867 44.04 22.45 -52.28
CA ILE A 867 43.66 21.15 -51.71
C ILE A 867 44.06 20.00 -52.64
N GLU A 868 43.84 20.16 -53.95
CA GLU A 868 44.25 19.16 -54.97
C GLU A 868 45.77 19.01 -55.00
N ASN A 869 46.51 20.12 -55.01
CA ASN A 869 47.97 20.11 -54.95
C ASN A 869 48.50 19.48 -53.65
N ALA A 870 47.84 19.72 -52.51
CA ALA A 870 48.25 19.10 -51.24
C ALA A 870 48.08 17.58 -51.29
N HIS A 871 46.96 17.09 -51.84
CA HIS A 871 46.69 15.67 -51.96
C HIS A 871 47.67 14.98 -52.92
N GLU A 872 47.94 15.57 -54.08
CA GLU A 872 48.93 15.05 -55.04
C GLU A 872 50.35 15.04 -54.44
N THR A 873 50.75 16.12 -53.76
CA THR A 873 52.06 16.20 -53.10
C THR A 873 52.22 15.14 -52.00
N TYR A 874 51.15 14.88 -51.24
CA TYR A 874 51.14 13.81 -50.23
C TYR A 874 51.25 12.41 -50.85
N GLN A 875 50.55 12.14 -51.96
CA GLN A 875 50.68 10.88 -52.66
C GLN A 875 52.10 10.67 -53.21
N ASN A 876 52.71 11.69 -53.79
CA ASN A 876 54.10 11.66 -54.24
C ASN A 876 55.08 11.40 -53.09
N ALA A 877 54.82 11.97 -51.90
CA ALA A 877 55.60 11.68 -50.70
C ALA A 877 55.47 10.20 -50.29
N MET A 878 54.25 9.65 -50.28
CA MET A 878 54.01 8.25 -49.93
C MET A 878 54.62 7.28 -50.95
N GLU A 879 54.59 7.60 -52.25
CA GLU A 879 55.31 6.84 -53.26
C GLU A 879 56.83 6.89 -53.09
N ALA A 880 57.39 8.04 -52.72
CA ALA A 880 58.82 8.19 -52.46
C ALA A 880 59.27 7.31 -51.28
N VAL A 881 58.43 7.19 -50.23
CA VAL A 881 58.65 6.26 -49.12
C VAL A 881 58.59 4.80 -49.58
N GLN A 882 57.60 4.42 -50.39
CA GLN A 882 57.51 3.07 -50.93
C GLN A 882 58.71 2.70 -51.81
N LYS A 883 59.30 3.67 -52.51
CA LYS A 883 60.52 3.52 -53.33
C LYS A 883 61.82 3.68 -52.53
N GLY A 884 61.76 3.91 -51.21
CA GLY A 884 62.92 4.05 -50.32
C GLY A 884 63.74 5.35 -50.52
N ASN A 885 63.19 6.35 -51.21
CA ASN A 885 63.88 7.60 -51.53
C ASN A 885 63.53 8.70 -50.51
N TRP A 886 64.29 8.72 -49.43
CA TRP A 886 64.09 9.64 -48.30
C TRP A 886 64.37 11.11 -48.63
N SER A 887 65.20 11.39 -49.64
CA SER A 887 65.48 12.76 -50.09
C SER A 887 64.25 13.37 -50.76
N ASP A 888 63.60 12.62 -51.65
CA ASP A 888 62.38 13.07 -52.32
C ASP A 888 61.18 13.13 -51.37
N PHE A 889 61.09 12.22 -50.40
CA PHE A 889 60.10 12.32 -49.33
C PHE A 889 60.25 13.63 -48.53
N GLY A 890 61.48 13.97 -48.10
CA GLY A 890 61.73 15.22 -47.38
C GLY A 890 61.36 16.45 -48.20
N LYS A 891 61.63 16.42 -49.51
CA LYS A 891 61.25 17.49 -50.45
C LYS A 891 59.73 17.64 -50.58
N TYR A 892 59.00 16.55 -50.81
CA TYR A 892 57.54 16.59 -50.94
C TYR A 892 56.85 16.96 -49.62
N MET A 893 57.37 16.54 -48.47
CA MET A 893 56.81 16.95 -47.18
C MET A 893 56.99 18.46 -46.90
N GLU A 894 58.11 19.05 -47.31
CA GLU A 894 58.33 20.49 -47.19
C GLU A 894 57.44 21.28 -48.16
N GLU A 895 57.21 20.76 -49.36
CA GLU A 895 56.29 21.32 -50.35
C GLU A 895 54.83 21.24 -49.88
N LEU A 896 54.43 20.10 -49.31
CA LEU A 896 53.13 19.92 -48.67
C LEU A 896 52.92 20.92 -47.52
N ARG A 897 53.94 21.14 -46.68
CA ARG A 897 53.88 22.11 -45.59
C ARG A 897 53.61 23.53 -46.11
N LYS A 898 54.27 23.95 -47.19
CA LYS A 898 54.04 25.26 -47.80
C LYS A 898 52.63 25.41 -48.36
N ILE A 899 52.12 24.37 -49.02
CA ILE A 899 50.75 24.36 -49.57
C ILE A 899 49.71 24.46 -48.42
N LEU A 900 49.92 23.74 -47.32
CA LEU A 900 49.05 23.82 -46.14
C LEU A 900 49.13 25.18 -45.43
N ASP A 901 50.30 25.81 -45.40
CA ASP A 901 50.46 27.18 -44.86
C ASP A 901 49.75 28.22 -45.74
N GLU A 902 49.78 28.07 -47.06
CA GLU A 902 49.02 28.92 -47.99
C GLU A 902 47.51 28.69 -47.88
N LEU A 903 47.09 27.43 -47.72
CA LEU A 903 45.70 27.06 -47.46
C LEU A 903 45.21 27.71 -46.16
N ASN A 904 45.98 27.62 -45.08
CA ASN A 904 45.62 28.20 -43.78
C ASN A 904 45.57 29.74 -43.83
N LYS A 905 46.44 30.38 -44.63
CA LYS A 905 46.37 31.84 -44.89
C LYS A 905 45.14 32.23 -45.71
N SER A 906 44.72 31.37 -46.64
CA SER A 906 43.54 31.61 -47.48
C SER A 906 42.21 31.48 -46.72
N VAL A 907 42.20 30.80 -45.57
CA VAL A 907 41.01 30.63 -44.70
C VAL A 907 40.87 31.77 -43.68
N LYS A 908 41.94 32.56 -43.45
CA LYS A 908 41.97 33.69 -42.50
C LYS A 908 41.69 35.07 -43.14
N LYS A 909 41.52 35.15 -44.46
CA LYS A 909 41.04 36.32 -45.20
C LYS A 909 39.59 36.07 -45.59
#